data_AF-A0A920LY73-F1
#
_entry.id   AF-A0A920LY73-F1
#
_cell.length_a   1.000
_cell.length_b   1.000
_cell.length_c   1.000
_cell.angle_alpha   90.00
_cell.angle_beta   90.00
_cell.angle_gamma   90.00
#
_symmetry.space_group_name_H-M   'P 1'
#
loop_
_entity.id
_entity.type
_entity.pdbx_description
1 polymer ?
#
loop_
_entity_poly.entity_id
_entity_poly.type
_entity_poly.pdbx_seq_one_letter_code
_entity_poly.pdbx_strand_id
1 'polypeptide(L)'
;MNIYSSENFHFVKEIFPNGFTLRDFEEDFFQNQNILNDDRNIIKVMKLGEVETVIKSFKTPNLFQAIIYKFFRKSKAKRSFENSKLLKGRGVNVPEPLGYIEVFDRYRLRQCYFISSKLNFNFTLDAATDKKIDGYKDILSDFIHFTYDLHKKNIMHLDYGVGNICIKKTRNGYDFYLIDLNRLKEGIVSPKKGIKNLARISNDPEIVKIFADAYAKKISSSALKTHKELKKFVYQVGQRVKLKKLLKSFIENIKHVPLSSYEWDYHSNQPHTLKSKKLKNKIFFLAFFSNLKIIFATLYACVVAPYFFLRDKESFEKKIDSFGLCVNIDRPIESQKSISNIELIAMIDELSVENILVRIPLADFENIENYISFIEQLKDKDVLVCVLQDRKHVIDKHLTKKRLDFIFSKLEGIAEVFQIGNSINRKKWAFLSMDEYFSFFKIAYDLKKNKFPKIKLLGSNIIDFDIPFFSRSVFHLKSIFYDGIAAQLYVDRRGGPEQKQYGFDTLNKIRAYKAMARASKKTSNEMYITEVNWPLNGMKNWAPAENFLIDESLQSSYLVRYYLLMLATGKVKKCFWHQLVAPGYGLVNNLDEKIKKRDAYYCFQNLIAMLSGGITKKMTREKNLFCLIVEKEERLIEAIWSSKGIANFKSNPNQEIFDIRGNAIDTKSSPVINISGEVIYVINQRENYQETNIKLISETITTG
;
A
#
# COMPACT_ATOMS: atom_id res chain seq x y z
N MET A 1 -20.73 15.60 -18.03
CA MET A 1 -21.65 14.59 -18.62
C MET A 1 -22.43 13.93 -17.50
N ASN A 2 -23.75 14.14 -17.46
CA ASN A 2 -24.66 13.66 -16.42
C ASN A 2 -24.64 12.12 -16.33
N ILE A 3 -24.20 11.57 -15.19
CA ILE A 3 -24.13 10.13 -14.92
C ILE A 3 -25.25 9.77 -13.94
N TYR A 4 -26.50 9.87 -14.37
CA TYR A 4 -27.63 9.24 -13.67
C TYR A 4 -28.26 8.28 -14.68
N SER A 5 -28.14 6.97 -14.45
CA SER A 5 -28.53 5.96 -15.44
C SER A 5 -29.90 5.31 -15.19
N SER A 6 -30.63 5.74 -14.16
CA SER A 6 -32.02 5.34 -13.87
C SER A 6 -32.46 6.01 -12.58
N GLU A 7 -33.49 6.85 -12.63
CA GLU A 7 -34.15 7.42 -11.46
C GLU A 7 -35.33 6.52 -11.07
N ASN A 8 -35.32 5.98 -9.85
CA ASN A 8 -36.44 5.22 -9.32
C ASN A 8 -37.10 6.03 -8.20
N PHE A 9 -37.94 6.96 -8.61
CA PHE A 9 -38.85 7.67 -7.72
C PHE A 9 -40.05 6.77 -7.41
N HIS A 10 -40.28 6.49 -6.13
CA HIS A 10 -41.44 5.71 -5.71
C HIS A 10 -42.19 6.46 -4.61
N PHE A 11 -43.37 6.97 -4.96
CA PHE A 11 -44.22 7.77 -4.08
C PHE A 11 -45.62 7.18 -3.98
N VAL A 12 -46.29 7.42 -2.84
CA VAL A 12 -47.68 6.99 -2.60
C VAL A 12 -48.69 8.01 -3.12
N LYS A 13 -48.27 9.26 -3.35
CA LYS A 13 -49.06 10.39 -3.86
C LYS A 13 -48.14 11.34 -4.64
N GLU A 14 -48.66 12.12 -5.60
CA GLU A 14 -47.93 13.23 -6.22
C GLU A 14 -47.68 14.32 -5.16
N ILE A 15 -46.54 14.22 -4.47
CA ILE A 15 -46.12 15.12 -3.38
C ILE A 15 -45.13 16.18 -3.91
N PHE A 16 -44.63 15.98 -5.12
CA PHE A 16 -43.76 16.93 -5.80
C PHE A 16 -44.55 17.80 -6.76
N PRO A 17 -44.23 19.10 -6.87
CA PRO A 17 -44.70 19.92 -7.97
C PRO A 17 -44.34 19.28 -9.32
N ASN A 18 -45.19 19.40 -10.33
CA ASN A 18 -44.89 18.94 -11.69
C ASN A 18 -43.52 19.51 -12.14
N GLY A 19 -42.57 18.64 -12.52
CA GLY A 19 -41.24 19.03 -13.00
C GLY A 19 -40.09 19.00 -11.99
N PHE A 20 -40.29 18.53 -10.75
CA PHE A 20 -39.24 18.48 -9.73
C PHE A 20 -38.14 17.44 -10.05
N THR A 21 -36.87 17.86 -10.19
CA THR A 21 -35.75 16.95 -10.50
C THR A 21 -35.03 16.44 -9.25
N LEU A 22 -34.25 15.34 -9.37
CA LEU A 22 -33.39 14.85 -8.28
C LEU A 22 -32.39 15.92 -7.82
N ARG A 23 -31.91 16.74 -8.76
CA ARG A 23 -30.94 17.79 -8.47
C ARG A 23 -31.56 18.86 -7.57
N ASP A 24 -32.77 19.30 -7.90
CA ASP A 24 -33.51 20.27 -7.09
C ASP A 24 -33.78 19.70 -5.68
N PHE A 25 -34.17 18.42 -5.60
CA PHE A 25 -34.32 17.72 -4.32
C PHE A 25 -33.04 17.71 -3.48
N GLU A 26 -31.90 17.34 -4.08
CA GLU A 26 -30.62 17.27 -3.37
C GLU A 26 -30.17 18.67 -2.94
N GLU A 27 -30.30 19.68 -3.81
CA GLU A 27 -29.97 21.07 -3.49
C GLU A 27 -30.82 21.59 -2.33
N ASP A 28 -32.15 21.45 -2.38
CA ASP A 28 -33.06 21.82 -1.29
C ASP A 28 -32.74 21.07 0.01
N PHE A 29 -32.54 19.75 -0.09
CA PHE A 29 -32.22 18.93 1.07
C PHE A 29 -30.89 19.36 1.72
N PHE A 30 -29.85 19.67 0.95
CA PHE A 30 -28.56 20.06 1.50
C PHE A 30 -28.57 21.49 2.05
N GLN A 31 -29.29 22.43 1.43
CA GLN A 31 -29.43 23.81 1.92
C GLN A 31 -30.34 23.96 3.15
N ASN A 32 -31.32 23.06 3.32
CA ASN A 32 -32.25 23.12 4.44
C ASN A 32 -31.53 22.97 5.81
N GLN A 33 -31.72 23.95 6.70
CA GLN A 33 -31.06 24.01 8.01
C GLN A 33 -31.81 23.28 9.14
N ASN A 34 -33.03 22.78 8.89
CA ASN A 34 -33.86 22.12 9.90
C ASN A 34 -33.44 20.65 10.10
N ILE A 35 -32.33 20.47 10.82
CA ILE A 35 -31.66 19.19 11.06
C ILE A 35 -32.14 18.58 12.37
N LEU A 36 -32.63 17.34 12.32
CA LEU A 36 -32.93 16.52 13.50
C LEU A 36 -31.74 15.64 13.91
N ASN A 37 -30.90 15.23 12.95
CA ASN A 37 -29.70 14.42 13.18
C ASN A 37 -28.72 14.59 12.01
N ASP A 38 -27.43 14.79 12.27
CA ASP A 38 -26.38 14.92 11.25
C ASP A 38 -25.13 14.08 11.57
N ASP A 39 -25.31 12.91 12.21
CA ASP A 39 -24.21 11.98 12.42
C ASP A 39 -24.08 11.03 11.21
N ARG A 40 -24.34 9.73 11.41
CA ARG A 40 -24.15 8.73 10.36
C ARG A 40 -25.17 8.87 9.22
N ASN A 41 -26.39 9.27 9.53
CA ASN A 41 -27.46 9.50 8.57
C ASN A 41 -27.95 10.93 8.80
N ILE A 42 -28.26 11.65 7.73
CA ILE A 42 -28.76 13.02 7.82
C ILE A 42 -30.29 12.94 7.86
N ILE A 43 -30.91 13.47 8.90
CA ILE A 43 -32.37 13.53 9.07
C ILE A 43 -32.77 15.00 9.13
N LYS A 44 -33.60 15.43 8.17
CA LYS A 44 -34.09 16.82 8.09
C LYS A 44 -35.61 16.87 8.02
N VAL A 45 -36.17 17.97 8.54
CA VAL A 45 -37.58 18.32 8.33
C VAL A 45 -37.66 19.25 7.12
N MET A 46 -38.47 18.89 6.14
CA MET A 46 -38.64 19.68 4.93
C MET A 46 -40.11 19.71 4.51
N LYS A 47 -40.58 20.85 4.02
CA LYS A 47 -41.89 20.96 3.41
C LYS A 47 -41.77 20.54 1.94
N LEU A 48 -42.52 19.52 1.53
CA LEU A 48 -42.62 19.09 0.13
C LEU A 48 -44.06 19.36 -0.32
N GLY A 49 -44.25 20.37 -1.17
CA GLY A 49 -45.57 20.93 -1.46
C GLY A 49 -46.21 21.55 -0.21
N GLU A 50 -47.40 21.09 0.15
CA GLU A 50 -48.10 21.52 1.38
C GLU A 50 -47.79 20.64 2.61
N VAL A 51 -47.08 19.53 2.44
CA VAL A 51 -46.90 18.51 3.48
C VAL A 51 -45.57 18.71 4.22
N GLU A 52 -45.61 18.75 5.56
CA GLU A 52 -44.40 18.65 6.38
C GLU A 52 -43.88 17.20 6.40
N THR A 53 -42.65 17.01 5.94
CA THR A 53 -42.00 15.70 5.80
C THR A 53 -40.74 15.59 6.65
N VAL A 54 -40.39 14.35 7.01
CA VAL A 54 -39.10 13.98 7.57
C VAL A 54 -38.35 13.13 6.56
N ILE A 55 -37.15 13.57 6.18
CA ILE A 55 -36.34 12.94 5.15
C ILE A 55 -35.08 12.38 5.80
N LYS A 56 -34.88 11.07 5.66
CA LYS A 56 -33.70 10.35 6.15
C LYS A 56 -32.80 9.98 4.97
N SER A 57 -31.68 10.69 4.85
CA SER A 57 -30.58 10.38 3.95
C SER A 57 -29.66 9.36 4.60
N PHE A 58 -29.56 8.16 4.01
CA PHE A 58 -28.71 7.12 4.57
C PHE A 58 -27.24 7.33 4.18
N LYS A 59 -26.31 6.93 5.06
CA LYS A 59 -24.88 6.91 4.70
C LYS A 59 -24.64 6.21 3.36
N THR A 60 -23.91 6.90 2.48
CA THR A 60 -23.38 6.35 1.22
C THR A 60 -22.73 4.98 1.46
N PRO A 61 -23.20 3.91 0.79
CA PRO A 61 -22.63 2.59 0.95
C PRO A 61 -21.21 2.51 0.38
N ASN A 62 -20.36 1.66 0.97
CA ASN A 62 -19.08 1.34 0.35
C ASN A 62 -19.28 0.53 -0.94
N LEU A 63 -18.27 0.45 -1.81
CA LEU A 63 -18.40 -0.13 -3.15
C LEU A 63 -19.06 -1.52 -3.17
N PHE A 64 -18.66 -2.40 -2.26
CA PHE A 64 -19.21 -3.76 -2.17
C PHE A 64 -20.68 -3.76 -1.74
N GLN A 65 -21.03 -3.00 -0.69
CA GLN A 65 -22.41 -2.85 -0.24
C GLN A 65 -23.27 -2.19 -1.31
N ALA A 66 -22.71 -1.23 -2.06
CA ALA A 66 -23.39 -0.49 -3.10
C ALA A 66 -23.78 -1.38 -4.29
N ILE A 67 -22.91 -2.32 -4.66
CA ILE A 67 -23.19 -3.35 -5.68
C ILE A 67 -24.23 -4.35 -5.16
N ILE A 68 -24.10 -4.82 -3.90
CA ILE A 68 -25.10 -5.68 -3.27
C ILE A 68 -26.47 -5.01 -3.28
N TYR A 69 -26.53 -3.71 -2.96
CA TYR A 69 -27.81 -3.00 -2.93
C TYR A 69 -28.41 -2.77 -4.31
N LYS A 70 -27.61 -2.81 -5.37
CA LYS A 70 -28.09 -2.73 -6.75
C LYS A 70 -28.65 -4.06 -7.25
N PHE A 71 -27.95 -5.18 -7.01
CA PHE A 71 -28.25 -6.45 -7.68
C PHE A 71 -28.89 -7.52 -6.79
N PHE A 72 -28.62 -7.52 -5.48
CA PHE A 72 -28.92 -8.68 -4.62
C PHE A 72 -29.79 -8.36 -3.40
N ARG A 73 -29.89 -7.09 -3.00
CA ARG A 73 -30.60 -6.69 -1.78
C ARG A 73 -31.23 -5.33 -1.92
N LYS A 74 -32.47 -5.16 -1.48
CA LYS A 74 -33.13 -3.83 -1.43
C LYS A 74 -32.31 -2.83 -0.59
N SER A 75 -32.30 -1.55 -1.00
CA SER A 75 -31.63 -0.48 -0.25
C SER A 75 -32.21 -0.31 1.16
N LYS A 76 -31.60 0.56 1.96
CA LYS A 76 -32.15 0.88 3.29
C LYS A 76 -33.43 1.69 3.16
N ALA A 77 -33.48 2.63 2.24
CA ALA A 77 -34.64 3.49 2.05
C ALA A 77 -35.86 2.70 1.57
N LYS A 78 -35.69 1.85 0.55
CA LYS A 78 -36.76 0.96 0.07
C LYS A 78 -37.29 0.05 1.16
N ARG A 79 -36.41 -0.55 1.97
CA ARG A 79 -36.83 -1.39 3.10
C ARG A 79 -37.55 -0.61 4.20
N SER A 80 -37.12 0.61 4.51
CA SER A 80 -37.83 1.48 5.45
C SER A 80 -39.26 1.74 4.97
N PHE A 81 -39.43 2.07 3.70
CA PHE A 81 -40.74 2.34 3.10
C PHE A 81 -41.64 1.10 3.09
N GLU A 82 -41.17 -0.03 2.57
CA GLU A 82 -41.93 -1.28 2.52
C GLU A 82 -42.32 -1.77 3.92
N ASN A 83 -41.40 -1.70 4.89
CA ASN A 83 -41.69 -2.10 6.27
C ASN A 83 -42.69 -1.15 6.94
N SER A 84 -42.63 0.16 6.64
CA SER A 84 -43.62 1.12 7.16
C SER A 84 -45.02 0.81 6.62
N LYS A 85 -45.13 0.51 5.31
CA LYS A 85 -46.41 0.08 4.71
C LYS A 85 -46.92 -1.22 5.32
N LEU A 86 -46.04 -2.21 5.50
CA LEU A 86 -46.37 -3.49 6.13
C LEU A 86 -46.90 -3.31 7.56
N LEU A 87 -46.22 -2.48 8.36
CA LEU A 87 -46.63 -2.17 9.73
C LEU A 87 -47.97 -1.45 9.77
N LYS A 88 -48.14 -0.43 8.94
CA LYS A 88 -49.41 0.32 8.83
C LYS A 88 -50.56 -0.60 8.44
N GLY A 89 -50.36 -1.48 7.45
CA GLY A 89 -51.35 -2.48 7.02
C GLY A 89 -51.72 -3.51 8.10
N ARG A 90 -50.88 -3.67 9.13
CA ARG A 90 -51.15 -4.51 10.31
C ARG A 90 -51.66 -3.71 11.51
N GLY A 91 -52.07 -2.46 11.31
CA GLY A 91 -52.54 -1.58 12.38
C GLY A 91 -51.47 -1.32 13.43
N VAL A 92 -50.20 -1.18 13.02
CA VAL A 92 -49.11 -0.71 13.89
C VAL A 92 -48.83 0.74 13.53
N ASN A 93 -48.85 1.61 14.54
CA ASN A 93 -48.63 3.03 14.37
C ASN A 93 -47.19 3.32 13.93
N VAL A 94 -47.06 3.98 12.79
CA VAL A 94 -45.80 4.44 12.18
C VAL A 94 -46.07 5.78 11.50
N PRO A 95 -45.06 6.66 11.34
CA PRO A 95 -45.20 7.84 10.48
C PRO A 95 -45.61 7.46 9.06
N GLU A 96 -46.40 8.30 8.39
CA GLU A 96 -46.91 7.98 7.05
C GLU A 96 -45.75 7.81 6.07
N PRO A 97 -45.54 6.63 5.46
CA PRO A 97 -44.46 6.46 4.50
C PRO A 97 -44.87 7.09 3.15
N LEU A 98 -44.26 8.23 2.83
CA LEU A 98 -44.60 9.01 1.63
C LEU A 98 -43.84 8.50 0.40
N GLY A 99 -42.60 8.06 0.57
CA GLY A 99 -41.82 7.49 -0.53
C GLY A 99 -40.37 7.21 -0.20
N TYR A 100 -39.62 6.83 -1.23
CA TYR A 100 -38.17 6.73 -1.18
C TYR A 100 -37.53 7.10 -2.51
N ILE A 101 -36.26 7.49 -2.45
CA ILE A 101 -35.44 7.82 -3.62
C ILE A 101 -34.20 6.92 -3.60
N GLU A 102 -33.85 6.34 -4.74
CA GLU A 102 -32.61 5.61 -4.96
C GLU A 102 -31.83 6.21 -6.13
N VAL A 103 -30.60 6.61 -5.86
CA VAL A 103 -29.69 7.21 -6.84
C VAL A 103 -28.68 6.16 -7.27
N PHE A 104 -28.73 5.73 -8.53
CA PHE A 104 -27.82 4.74 -9.10
C PHE A 104 -26.88 5.35 -10.13
N ASP A 105 -25.66 4.81 -10.20
CA ASP A 105 -24.86 4.90 -11.41
C ASP A 105 -24.91 3.56 -12.18
N ARG A 106 -24.15 3.46 -13.28
CA ARG A 106 -24.10 2.27 -14.14
C ARG A 106 -23.78 0.97 -13.38
N TYR A 107 -23.10 1.01 -12.23
CA TYR A 107 -22.61 -0.19 -11.53
C TYR A 107 -23.06 -0.32 -10.07
N ARG A 108 -23.58 0.74 -9.42
CA ARG A 108 -23.79 0.72 -7.96
C ARG A 108 -24.86 1.73 -7.48
N LEU A 109 -25.37 1.49 -6.26
CA LEU A 109 -26.17 2.47 -5.51
C LEU A 109 -25.25 3.59 -4.96
N ARG A 110 -25.49 4.84 -5.36
CA ARG A 110 -24.76 6.01 -4.88
C ARG A 110 -25.36 6.56 -3.59
N GLN A 111 -26.68 6.74 -3.57
CA GLN A 111 -27.37 7.34 -2.44
C GLN A 111 -28.81 6.87 -2.34
N CYS A 112 -29.40 6.94 -1.14
CA CYS A 112 -30.84 6.66 -0.98
C CYS A 112 -31.47 7.45 0.17
N TYR A 113 -32.72 7.85 -0.02
CA TYR A 113 -33.50 8.69 0.89
C TYR A 113 -34.84 8.04 1.22
N PHE A 114 -35.21 8.00 2.50
CA PHE A 114 -36.56 7.61 2.94
C PHE A 114 -37.33 8.85 3.38
N ILE A 115 -38.58 8.97 2.95
CA ILE A 115 -39.43 10.15 3.16
C ILE A 115 -40.71 9.70 3.85
N SER A 116 -41.01 10.30 5.00
CA SER A 116 -42.25 10.11 5.74
C SER A 116 -42.92 11.44 6.10
N SER A 117 -44.18 11.40 6.51
CA SER A 117 -44.79 12.55 7.16
C SER A 117 -44.05 12.86 8.46
N LYS A 118 -44.04 14.14 8.85
CA LYS A 118 -43.58 14.52 10.18
C LYS A 118 -44.57 14.01 11.23
N LEU A 119 -44.05 13.30 12.22
CA LEU A 119 -44.82 12.86 13.37
C LEU A 119 -44.67 13.87 14.50
N ASN A 120 -45.79 14.42 14.98
CA ASN A 120 -45.83 15.23 16.20
C ASN A 120 -46.04 14.29 17.40
N PHE A 121 -44.98 14.05 18.16
CA PHE A 121 -44.96 13.21 19.37
C PHE A 121 -44.36 14.00 20.54
N ASN A 122 -44.63 13.56 21.78
CA ASN A 122 -44.24 14.31 22.97
C ASN A 122 -42.83 13.96 23.47
N PHE A 123 -42.47 12.68 23.46
CA PHE A 123 -41.16 12.18 23.88
C PHE A 123 -40.91 10.79 23.29
N THR A 124 -39.67 10.32 23.32
CA THR A 124 -39.30 8.94 23.01
C THR A 124 -39.29 8.08 24.28
N LEU A 125 -39.25 6.75 24.13
CA LEU A 125 -39.30 5.81 25.26
C LEU A 125 -38.15 6.00 26.27
N ASP A 126 -37.05 6.61 25.85
CA ASP A 126 -35.90 6.93 26.70
C ASP A 126 -36.30 7.79 27.91
N ALA A 127 -37.22 8.73 27.73
CA ALA A 127 -37.70 9.57 28.83
C ALA A 127 -38.39 8.74 29.95
N ALA A 128 -39.11 7.68 29.60
CA ALA A 128 -39.69 6.76 30.56
C ALA A 128 -38.64 5.80 31.16
N THR A 129 -37.70 5.30 30.35
CA THR A 129 -36.65 4.40 30.87
C THR A 129 -35.58 5.13 31.69
N ASP A 130 -35.43 6.43 31.51
CA ASP A 130 -34.56 7.28 32.31
C ASP A 130 -35.29 7.83 33.56
N LYS A 131 -36.58 7.49 33.74
CA LYS A 131 -37.43 7.92 34.86
C LYS A 131 -37.57 9.45 34.96
N LYS A 132 -37.54 10.14 33.81
CA LYS A 132 -37.61 11.61 33.70
C LYS A 132 -39.03 12.16 33.63
N ILE A 133 -40.03 11.29 33.61
CA ILE A 133 -41.44 11.65 33.48
C ILE A 133 -42.24 10.94 34.57
N ASP A 134 -43.17 11.66 35.19
CA ASP A 134 -44.11 11.10 36.17
C ASP A 134 -45.01 10.04 35.54
N GLY A 135 -45.34 8.99 36.30
CA GLY A 135 -46.12 7.86 35.77
C GLY A 135 -45.37 6.98 34.77
N TYR A 136 -44.02 7.04 34.73
CA TYR A 136 -43.23 6.22 33.81
C TYR A 136 -43.52 4.72 33.91
N LYS A 137 -43.92 4.20 35.09
CA LYS A 137 -44.27 2.78 35.26
C LYS A 137 -45.47 2.37 34.41
N ASP A 138 -46.47 3.24 34.32
CA ASP A 138 -47.66 3.01 33.50
C ASP A 138 -47.32 3.08 32.02
N ILE A 139 -46.50 4.06 31.61
CA ILE A 139 -45.96 4.17 30.25
C ILE A 139 -45.19 2.89 29.86
N LEU A 140 -44.34 2.38 30.75
CA LEU A 140 -43.57 1.15 30.51
C LEU A 140 -44.48 -0.08 30.45
N SER A 141 -45.58 -0.13 31.21
CA SER A 141 -46.58 -1.19 31.11
C SER A 141 -47.29 -1.13 29.75
N ASP A 142 -47.80 0.04 29.35
CA ASP A 142 -48.45 0.27 28.05
C ASP A 142 -47.52 -0.02 26.87
N PHE A 143 -46.23 0.29 27.01
CA PHE A 143 -45.21 -0.07 26.05
C PHE A 143 -45.08 -1.60 25.88
N ILE A 144 -45.20 -2.37 26.98
CA ILE A 144 -45.17 -3.82 26.93
C ILE A 144 -46.43 -4.39 26.28
N HIS A 145 -47.59 -3.77 26.52
CA HIS A 145 -48.83 -4.08 25.80
C HIS A 145 -48.63 -3.92 24.28
N PHE A 146 -48.16 -2.74 23.86
CA PHE A 146 -47.84 -2.45 22.47
C PHE A 146 -46.83 -3.43 21.87
N THR A 147 -45.75 -3.74 22.60
CA THR A 147 -44.69 -4.65 22.14
C THR A 147 -45.21 -6.09 21.99
N TYR A 148 -46.06 -6.54 22.92
CA TYR A 148 -46.67 -7.86 22.84
C TYR A 148 -47.61 -7.98 21.64
N ASP A 149 -48.41 -6.94 21.36
CA ASP A 149 -49.29 -6.92 20.19
C ASP A 149 -48.49 -6.91 18.89
N LEU A 150 -47.35 -6.21 18.85
CA LEU A 150 -46.40 -6.27 17.75
C LEU A 150 -45.88 -7.70 17.51
N HIS A 151 -45.51 -8.41 18.58
CA HIS A 151 -45.05 -9.79 18.51
C HIS A 151 -46.16 -10.75 18.06
N LYS A 152 -47.40 -10.56 18.52
CA LYS A 152 -48.58 -11.33 18.06
C LYS A 152 -48.83 -11.17 16.57
N LYS A 153 -48.54 -9.99 16.01
CA LYS A 153 -48.59 -9.70 14.56
C LYS A 153 -47.39 -10.28 13.79
N ASN A 154 -46.61 -11.18 14.41
CA ASN A 154 -45.44 -11.84 13.83
C ASN A 154 -44.36 -10.86 13.33
N ILE A 155 -44.21 -9.74 14.04
CA ILE A 155 -43.23 -8.71 13.73
C ILE A 155 -42.17 -8.67 14.82
N MET A 156 -40.91 -8.73 14.40
CA MET A 156 -39.75 -8.54 15.28
C MET A 156 -38.91 -7.37 14.81
N HIS A 157 -38.73 -6.36 15.67
CA HIS A 157 -37.89 -5.22 15.36
C HIS A 157 -36.42 -5.55 15.70
N LEU A 158 -35.57 -5.70 14.68
CA LEU A 158 -34.19 -6.16 14.89
C LEU A 158 -33.27 -5.06 15.44
N ASP A 159 -33.74 -3.82 15.52
CA ASP A 159 -33.03 -2.67 16.11
C ASP A 159 -33.90 -1.95 17.16
N TYR A 160 -34.55 -2.74 18.03
CA TYR A 160 -35.52 -2.25 19.01
C TYR A 160 -34.80 -1.54 20.17
N GLY A 161 -34.68 -0.22 20.08
CA GLY A 161 -34.06 0.64 21.06
C GLY A 161 -34.99 1.78 21.44
N VAL A 162 -34.76 2.38 22.61
CA VAL A 162 -35.62 3.42 23.21
C VAL A 162 -35.86 4.63 22.30
N GLY A 163 -34.83 5.09 21.57
CA GLY A 163 -34.95 6.21 20.63
C GLY A 163 -35.71 5.90 19.34
N ASN A 164 -36.06 4.64 19.08
CA ASN A 164 -36.84 4.23 17.90
C ASN A 164 -38.34 4.10 18.18
N ILE A 165 -38.77 4.49 19.39
CA ILE A 165 -40.15 4.38 19.86
C ILE A 165 -40.60 5.77 20.31
N CYS A 166 -41.42 6.42 19.49
CA CYS A 166 -42.00 7.73 19.76
C CYS A 166 -43.34 7.56 20.50
N ILE A 167 -43.61 8.43 21.48
CA ILE A 167 -44.80 8.37 22.32
C ILE A 167 -45.60 9.65 22.17
N LYS A 168 -46.89 9.52 21.83
CA LYS A 168 -47.85 10.62 21.76
C LYS A 168 -48.86 10.48 22.89
N LYS A 169 -49.02 11.53 23.70
CA LYS A 169 -50.05 11.59 24.75
C LYS A 169 -51.43 11.74 24.10
N THR A 170 -52.39 10.98 24.60
CA THR A 170 -53.81 11.08 24.23
C THR A 170 -54.65 11.36 25.48
N ARG A 171 -55.95 11.64 25.32
CA ARG A 171 -56.85 11.86 26.47
C ARG A 171 -56.97 10.63 27.39
N ASN A 172 -56.73 9.42 26.85
CA ASN A 172 -56.96 8.14 27.53
C ASN A 172 -55.70 7.28 27.69
N GLY A 173 -54.50 7.82 27.49
CA GLY A 173 -53.23 7.06 27.59
C GLY A 173 -52.18 7.47 26.56
N TYR A 174 -51.46 6.49 26.02
CA TYR A 174 -50.28 6.72 25.17
C TYR A 174 -50.32 5.92 23.86
N ASP A 175 -50.09 6.60 22.74
CA ASP A 175 -49.88 5.95 21.44
C ASP A 175 -48.38 5.79 21.16
N PHE A 176 -47.96 4.57 20.81
CA PHE A 176 -46.57 4.25 20.48
C PHE A 176 -46.38 4.16 18.97
N TYR A 177 -45.42 4.92 18.43
CA TYR A 177 -45.06 4.92 17.02
C TYR A 177 -43.65 4.37 16.83
N LEU A 178 -43.47 3.47 15.85
CA LEU A 178 -42.16 2.94 15.50
C LEU A 178 -41.48 3.75 14.39
N ILE A 179 -40.21 4.07 14.59
CA ILE A 179 -39.34 4.71 13.62
C ILE A 179 -38.07 3.88 13.37
N ASP A 180 -37.30 4.24 12.35
CA ASP A 180 -36.12 3.50 11.85
C ASP A 180 -36.37 2.03 11.45
N LEU A 181 -37.31 1.85 10.53
CA LEU A 181 -37.86 0.55 10.15
C LEU A 181 -37.03 -0.21 9.09
N ASN A 182 -35.76 0.12 8.87
CA ASN A 182 -34.94 -0.54 7.83
C ASN A 182 -34.48 -1.98 8.20
N ARG A 183 -34.80 -2.45 9.41
CA ARG A 183 -34.37 -3.73 10.00
C ARG A 183 -35.51 -4.41 10.75
N LEU A 184 -36.52 -4.80 9.98
CA LEU A 184 -37.63 -5.61 10.46
C LEU A 184 -37.45 -7.07 10.04
N LYS A 185 -37.91 -8.01 10.86
CA LYS A 185 -38.06 -9.42 10.49
C LYS A 185 -39.48 -9.87 10.72
N GLU A 186 -40.10 -10.35 9.67
CA GLU A 186 -41.37 -11.05 9.72
C GLU A 186 -41.16 -12.52 10.10
N GLY A 187 -42.07 -13.06 10.88
CA GLY A 187 -42.14 -14.48 11.22
C GLY A 187 -42.52 -14.71 12.68
N ILE A 188 -42.79 -15.96 13.02
CA ILE A 188 -43.33 -16.34 14.34
C ILE A 188 -42.40 -15.89 15.47
N VAL A 189 -42.94 -15.01 16.33
CA VAL A 189 -42.27 -14.51 17.54
C VAL A 189 -42.71 -15.34 18.73
N SER A 190 -41.93 -16.37 19.06
CA SER A 190 -42.17 -17.16 20.27
C SER A 190 -41.95 -16.31 21.54
N PRO A 191 -42.54 -16.67 22.69
CA PRO A 191 -42.38 -15.94 23.94
C PRO A 191 -40.91 -15.62 24.27
N LYS A 192 -40.02 -16.60 24.12
CA LYS A 192 -38.57 -16.45 24.30
C LYS A 192 -37.93 -15.44 23.34
N LYS A 193 -38.37 -15.40 22.07
CA LYS A 193 -37.90 -14.40 21.09
C LYS A 193 -38.38 -12.99 21.47
N GLY A 194 -39.62 -12.86 21.94
CA GLY A 194 -40.18 -11.60 22.39
C GLY A 194 -39.45 -11.04 23.61
N ILE A 195 -39.20 -11.88 24.63
CA ILE A 195 -38.39 -11.53 25.80
C ILE A 195 -36.98 -11.08 25.37
N LYS A 196 -36.36 -11.82 24.43
CA LYS A 196 -35.06 -11.43 23.87
C LYS A 196 -35.10 -10.09 23.12
N ASN A 197 -36.24 -9.71 22.53
CA ASN A 197 -36.39 -8.43 21.85
C ASN A 197 -36.33 -7.26 22.85
N LEU A 198 -36.91 -7.43 24.04
CA LEU A 198 -36.92 -6.44 25.13
C LEU A 198 -35.54 -6.22 25.76
N ALA A 199 -34.64 -7.18 25.65
CA ALA A 199 -33.30 -7.12 26.27
C ALA A 199 -32.39 -5.98 25.79
N ARG A 200 -32.83 -5.23 24.77
CA ARG A 200 -32.10 -4.08 24.20
C ARG A 200 -32.61 -2.73 24.68
N ILE A 201 -33.73 -2.70 25.41
CA ILE A 201 -34.42 -1.47 25.80
C ILE A 201 -33.77 -0.84 27.02
N SER A 202 -33.55 -1.60 28.11
CA SER A 202 -32.91 -1.09 29.33
C SER A 202 -32.10 -2.18 30.04
N ASN A 203 -31.09 -1.75 30.80
CA ASN A 203 -30.32 -2.57 31.73
C ASN A 203 -30.61 -2.23 33.21
N ASP A 204 -31.50 -1.28 33.49
CA ASP A 204 -31.93 -0.94 34.84
C ASP A 204 -32.72 -2.13 35.46
N PRO A 205 -32.32 -2.64 36.64
CA PRO A 205 -32.98 -3.79 37.27
C PRO A 205 -34.48 -3.61 37.54
N GLU A 206 -34.92 -2.41 37.89
CA GLU A 206 -36.33 -2.08 38.14
C GLU A 206 -37.13 -2.15 36.83
N ILE A 207 -36.61 -1.54 35.76
CA ILE A 207 -37.27 -1.56 34.44
C ILE A 207 -37.30 -2.98 33.87
N VAL A 208 -36.21 -3.74 34.00
CA VAL A 208 -36.16 -5.14 33.61
C VAL A 208 -37.19 -5.98 34.39
N LYS A 209 -37.44 -5.66 35.66
CA LYS A 209 -38.50 -6.28 36.45
C LYS A 209 -39.89 -5.91 35.93
N ILE A 210 -40.17 -4.62 35.71
CA ILE A 210 -41.44 -4.13 35.15
C ILE A 210 -41.74 -4.81 33.81
N PHE A 211 -40.77 -4.85 32.90
CA PHE A 211 -40.92 -5.50 31.60
C PHE A 211 -41.16 -7.00 31.71
N ALA A 212 -40.43 -7.68 32.59
CA ALA A 212 -40.62 -9.11 32.79
C ALA A 212 -42.02 -9.42 33.35
N ASP A 213 -42.47 -8.68 34.36
CA ASP A 213 -43.74 -8.91 35.03
C ASP A 213 -44.91 -8.61 34.09
N ALA A 214 -44.88 -7.47 33.38
CA ALA A 214 -45.91 -7.10 32.42
C ALA A 214 -45.97 -8.07 31.23
N TYR A 215 -44.82 -8.49 30.71
CA TYR A 215 -44.78 -9.42 29.57
C TYR A 215 -45.18 -10.83 29.99
N ALA A 216 -44.78 -11.29 31.17
CA ALA A 216 -45.16 -12.60 31.73
C ALA A 216 -46.67 -12.76 31.86
N LYS A 217 -47.36 -11.72 32.34
CA LYS A 217 -48.83 -11.67 32.41
C LYS A 217 -49.50 -11.90 31.04
N LYS A 218 -48.91 -11.38 29.96
CA LYS A 218 -49.46 -11.52 28.60
C LYS A 218 -49.25 -12.89 27.96
N ILE A 219 -48.20 -13.60 28.35
CA ILE A 219 -47.92 -14.96 27.86
C ILE A 219 -48.37 -16.05 28.84
N SER A 220 -49.12 -15.69 29.90
CA SER A 220 -49.53 -16.59 30.98
C SER A 220 -48.37 -17.43 31.54
N SER A 221 -47.21 -16.79 31.74
CA SER A 221 -45.98 -17.43 32.24
C SER A 221 -45.63 -16.93 33.64
N SER A 222 -44.77 -17.67 34.35
CA SER A 222 -44.19 -17.23 35.63
C SER A 222 -43.36 -15.95 35.46
N ALA A 223 -43.65 -14.95 36.28
CA ALA A 223 -42.90 -13.69 36.37
C ALA A 223 -41.41 -13.94 36.69
N LEU A 224 -41.13 -14.83 37.66
CA LEU A 224 -39.77 -15.24 38.04
C LEU A 224 -39.00 -15.84 36.86
N LYS A 225 -39.63 -16.75 36.10
CA LYS A 225 -39.01 -17.38 34.92
C LYS A 225 -38.69 -16.36 33.85
N THR A 226 -39.66 -15.48 33.53
CA THR A 226 -39.53 -14.44 32.51
C THR A 226 -38.45 -13.42 32.88
N HIS A 227 -38.38 -13.03 34.17
CA HIS A 227 -37.36 -12.12 34.68
C HIS A 227 -35.96 -12.72 34.58
N LYS A 228 -35.79 -13.99 34.96
CA LYS A 228 -34.50 -14.71 34.82
C LYS A 228 -34.04 -14.77 33.36
N GLU A 229 -34.96 -15.06 32.43
CA GLU A 229 -34.65 -15.08 30.99
C GLU A 229 -34.29 -13.69 30.45
N LEU A 230 -35.08 -12.66 30.77
CA LEU A 230 -34.82 -11.29 30.33
C LEU A 230 -33.47 -10.80 30.85
N LYS A 231 -33.20 -10.97 32.15
CA LYS A 231 -31.92 -10.60 32.78
C LYS A 231 -30.74 -11.29 32.12
N LYS A 232 -30.86 -12.57 31.77
CA LYS A 232 -29.83 -13.31 31.01
C LYS A 232 -29.59 -12.68 29.63
N PHE A 233 -30.64 -12.32 28.90
CA PHE A 233 -30.48 -11.70 27.59
C PHE A 233 -29.92 -10.27 27.68
N VAL A 234 -30.34 -9.47 28.67
CA VAL A 234 -29.78 -8.13 28.94
C VAL A 234 -28.29 -8.23 29.21
N TYR A 235 -27.86 -9.17 30.06
CA TYR A 235 -26.45 -9.42 30.33
C TYR A 235 -25.68 -9.79 29.05
N GLN A 236 -26.21 -10.71 28.23
CA GLN A 236 -25.58 -11.11 26.96
C GLN A 236 -25.45 -9.95 25.97
N VAL A 237 -26.47 -9.08 25.87
CA VAL A 237 -26.42 -7.86 25.04
C VAL A 237 -25.35 -6.92 25.60
N GLY A 238 -25.31 -6.70 26.91
CA GLY A 238 -24.32 -5.88 27.60
C GLY A 238 -22.87 -6.33 27.33
N GLN A 239 -22.59 -7.63 27.47
CA GLN A 239 -21.25 -8.18 27.19
C GLN A 239 -20.84 -7.99 25.73
N ARG A 240 -21.76 -8.18 24.77
CA ARG A 240 -21.49 -7.92 23.34
C ARG A 240 -21.21 -6.46 23.06
N VAL A 241 -21.92 -5.54 23.70
CA VAL A 241 -21.68 -4.09 23.57
C VAL A 241 -20.33 -3.70 24.16
N LYS A 242 -20.00 -4.22 25.36
CA LYS A 242 -18.68 -4.00 26.00
C LYS A 242 -17.54 -4.51 25.12
N LEU A 243 -17.64 -5.75 24.62
CA LEU A 243 -16.63 -6.31 23.72
C LEU A 243 -16.46 -5.47 22.43
N LYS A 244 -17.56 -5.02 21.83
CA LYS A 244 -17.48 -4.12 20.65
C LYS A 244 -16.83 -2.78 20.98
N LYS A 245 -17.14 -2.18 22.13
CA LYS A 245 -16.51 -0.93 22.59
C LYS A 245 -15.01 -1.13 22.84
N LEU A 246 -14.62 -2.22 23.51
CA LEU A 246 -13.22 -2.59 23.73
C LEU A 246 -12.47 -2.79 22.42
N LEU A 247 -13.02 -3.54 21.47
CA LEU A 247 -12.43 -3.73 20.14
C LEU A 247 -12.32 -2.39 19.38
N LYS A 248 -13.35 -1.53 19.44
CA LYS A 248 -13.33 -0.22 18.79
C LYS A 248 -12.27 0.71 19.40
N SER A 249 -12.22 0.80 20.73
CA SER A 249 -11.22 1.57 21.47
C SER A 249 -9.80 1.04 21.25
N PHE A 250 -9.61 -0.28 21.24
CA PHE A 250 -8.35 -0.91 20.87
C PHE A 250 -7.94 -0.51 19.45
N ILE A 251 -8.84 -0.61 18.46
CA ILE A 251 -8.55 -0.18 17.08
C ILE A 251 -8.23 1.33 17.01
N GLU A 252 -8.94 2.19 17.73
CA GLU A 252 -8.71 3.65 17.77
C GLU A 252 -7.37 4.01 18.41
N ASN A 253 -7.06 3.45 19.58
CA ASN A 253 -5.76 3.62 20.25
C ASN A 253 -4.61 3.04 19.41
N ILE A 254 -4.89 2.08 18.53
CA ILE A 254 -3.88 1.45 17.70
C ILE A 254 -3.51 2.30 16.48
N LYS A 255 -4.42 3.10 15.93
CA LYS A 255 -4.19 3.90 14.71
C LYS A 255 -3.04 4.90 14.79
N HIS A 256 -2.66 5.33 15.98
CA HIS A 256 -1.60 6.32 16.16
C HIS A 256 -0.25 5.66 16.50
N VAL A 257 0.67 5.70 15.54
CA VAL A 257 2.11 5.49 15.76
C VAL A 257 2.74 6.88 15.83
N PRO A 258 3.47 7.24 16.92
CA PRO A 258 4.10 8.54 17.05
C PRO A 258 5.07 8.82 15.89
N LEU A 259 5.12 10.08 15.42
CA LEU A 259 6.07 10.48 14.38
C LEU A 259 7.53 10.31 14.84
N SER A 260 7.81 10.54 16.13
CA SER A 260 9.13 10.31 16.76
C SER A 260 9.61 8.86 16.68
N SER A 261 8.76 7.90 16.32
CA SER A 261 9.21 6.53 16.06
C SER A 261 9.99 6.37 14.75
N TYR A 262 10.07 7.42 13.91
CA TYR A 262 10.66 7.39 12.58
C TYR A 262 11.79 8.42 12.40
N GLU A 263 12.64 8.56 13.41
CA GLU A 263 13.81 9.43 13.36
C GLU A 263 14.82 8.96 12.29
N TRP A 264 15.44 9.92 11.62
CA TRP A 264 16.46 9.70 10.60
C TRP A 264 17.83 9.53 11.25
N ASP A 265 18.57 8.49 10.83
CA ASP A 265 19.96 8.27 11.21
C ASP A 265 20.89 8.84 10.13
N TYR A 266 21.54 9.96 10.46
CA TYR A 266 22.47 10.65 9.57
C TYR A 266 23.80 9.92 9.40
N HIS A 267 24.18 8.98 10.28
CA HIS A 267 25.41 8.20 10.09
C HIS A 267 25.22 7.11 9.02
N SER A 268 24.10 6.41 9.05
CA SER A 268 23.83 5.31 8.11
C SER A 268 22.93 5.70 6.92
N ASN A 269 22.50 6.98 6.85
CA ASN A 269 21.59 7.53 5.83
C ASN A 269 20.29 6.74 5.66
N GLN A 270 19.67 6.36 6.77
CA GLN A 270 18.43 5.59 6.79
C GLN A 270 17.60 5.86 8.06
N PRO A 271 16.32 5.51 8.11
CA PRO A 271 15.55 5.59 9.35
C PRO A 271 16.06 4.62 10.43
N HIS A 272 16.01 5.05 11.69
CA HIS A 272 16.33 4.21 12.83
C HIS A 272 15.44 2.95 12.90
N THR A 273 16.01 1.87 13.42
CA THR A 273 15.24 0.65 13.65
C THR A 273 14.26 0.85 14.80
N LEU A 274 13.02 0.38 14.62
CA LEU A 274 12.03 0.40 15.69
C LEU A 274 12.53 -0.51 16.84
N LYS A 275 12.86 0.04 18.01
CA LYS A 275 13.38 -0.76 19.15
C LYS A 275 12.25 -1.36 20.00
N SER A 276 11.13 -0.65 20.19
CA SER A 276 10.04 -1.06 21.09
C SER A 276 9.27 -2.31 20.61
N LYS A 277 9.33 -3.40 21.39
CA LYS A 277 8.56 -4.64 21.16
C LYS A 277 7.04 -4.39 21.20
N LYS A 278 6.58 -3.54 22.13
CA LYS A 278 5.17 -3.14 22.25
C LYS A 278 4.68 -2.45 20.98
N LEU A 279 5.50 -1.55 20.41
CA LEU A 279 5.18 -0.89 19.14
C LEU A 279 5.17 -1.87 17.96
N LYS A 280 6.14 -2.78 17.88
CA LYS A 280 6.17 -3.82 16.83
C LYS A 280 4.92 -4.69 16.83
N ASN A 281 4.47 -5.12 18.02
CA ASN A 281 3.24 -5.91 18.17
C ASN A 281 2.01 -5.10 17.74
N LYS A 282 1.93 -3.82 18.15
CA LYS A 282 0.88 -2.89 17.74
C LYS A 282 0.78 -2.79 16.21
N ILE A 283 1.92 -2.59 15.54
CA ILE A 283 2.00 -2.51 14.07
C ILE A 283 1.62 -3.84 13.43
N PHE A 284 2.03 -4.98 14.00
CA PHE A 284 1.63 -6.30 13.50
C PHE A 284 0.11 -6.47 13.48
N PHE A 285 -0.59 -6.12 14.57
CA PHE A 285 -2.05 -6.21 14.62
C PHE A 285 -2.74 -5.25 13.64
N LEU A 286 -2.21 -4.04 13.42
CA LEU A 286 -2.71 -3.12 12.38
C LEU A 286 -2.62 -3.73 10.99
N ALA A 287 -1.48 -4.34 10.70
CA ALA A 287 -1.17 -4.87 9.39
C ALA A 287 -1.79 -6.26 9.16
N PHE A 288 -2.43 -6.88 10.15
CA PHE A 288 -2.88 -8.29 10.09
C PHE A 288 -3.67 -8.61 8.82
N PHE A 289 -4.73 -7.86 8.53
CA PHE A 289 -5.54 -8.08 7.32
C PHE A 289 -4.78 -7.76 6.02
N SER A 290 -3.84 -6.83 6.04
CA SER A 290 -2.97 -6.57 4.88
C SER A 290 -1.97 -7.71 4.68
N ASN A 291 -1.47 -8.32 5.76
CA ASN A 291 -0.51 -9.42 5.70
C ASN A 291 -1.17 -10.69 5.16
N LEU A 292 -2.45 -10.95 5.46
CA LEU A 292 -3.20 -12.05 4.81
C LEU A 292 -3.21 -11.92 3.28
N LYS A 293 -3.29 -10.69 2.74
CA LYS A 293 -3.24 -10.47 1.29
C LYS A 293 -1.86 -10.79 0.70
N ILE A 294 -0.78 -10.65 1.48
CA ILE A 294 0.56 -11.05 1.06
C ILE A 294 0.57 -12.57 0.84
N ILE A 295 0.01 -13.34 1.76
CA ILE A 295 -0.08 -14.79 1.65
C ILE A 295 -0.84 -15.19 0.38
N PHE A 296 -2.03 -14.64 0.15
CA PHE A 296 -2.82 -14.96 -1.05
C PHE A 296 -2.10 -14.57 -2.36
N ALA A 297 -1.46 -13.39 -2.40
CA ALA A 297 -0.68 -12.98 -3.56
C ALA A 297 0.52 -13.90 -3.81
N THR A 298 1.16 -14.38 -2.74
CA THR A 298 2.29 -15.32 -2.83
C THR A 298 1.82 -16.68 -3.34
N LEU A 299 0.72 -17.22 -2.81
CA LEU A 299 0.15 -18.47 -3.29
C LEU A 299 -0.22 -18.40 -4.78
N TYR A 300 -0.81 -17.28 -5.20
CA TYR A 300 -1.07 -17.04 -6.62
C TYR A 300 0.22 -16.96 -7.45
N ALA A 301 1.24 -16.26 -6.96
CA ALA A 301 2.55 -16.17 -7.62
C ALA A 301 3.21 -17.54 -7.77
N CYS A 302 3.12 -18.43 -6.77
CA CYS A 302 3.65 -19.78 -6.85
C CYS A 302 2.99 -20.63 -7.95
N VAL A 303 1.76 -20.31 -8.35
CA VAL A 303 1.06 -21.00 -9.45
C VAL A 303 1.47 -20.41 -10.81
N VAL A 304 1.51 -19.08 -10.93
CA VAL A 304 1.69 -18.44 -12.25
C VAL A 304 3.15 -18.18 -12.60
N ALA A 305 4.00 -17.81 -11.64
CA ALA A 305 5.37 -17.38 -11.90
C ALA A 305 6.27 -18.50 -12.48
N PRO A 306 6.17 -19.78 -12.07
CA PRO A 306 7.00 -20.84 -12.64
C PRO A 306 6.84 -20.98 -14.16
N TYR A 307 5.63 -20.84 -14.67
CA TYR A 307 5.37 -20.89 -16.12
C TYR A 307 6.14 -19.78 -16.87
N PHE A 308 6.12 -18.55 -16.35
CA PHE A 308 6.88 -17.45 -16.95
C PHE A 308 8.38 -17.62 -16.75
N PHE A 309 8.83 -18.11 -15.60
CA PHE A 309 10.24 -18.32 -15.29
C PHE A 309 10.89 -19.37 -16.19
N LEU A 310 10.22 -20.51 -16.41
CA LEU A 310 10.71 -21.57 -17.29
C LEU A 310 10.75 -21.14 -18.76
N ARG A 311 9.88 -20.20 -19.16
CA ARG A 311 9.86 -19.61 -20.51
C ARG A 311 10.75 -18.37 -20.64
N ASP A 312 11.33 -17.90 -19.53
CA ASP A 312 12.20 -16.74 -19.49
C ASP A 312 13.61 -17.17 -19.94
N LYS A 313 13.83 -17.20 -21.26
CA LYS A 313 15.16 -17.44 -21.84
C LYS A 313 16.08 -16.24 -21.56
N GLU A 314 17.38 -16.51 -21.55
CA GLU A 314 18.38 -15.44 -21.59
C GLU A 314 18.19 -14.64 -22.87
N SER A 315 18.24 -13.32 -22.76
CA SER A 315 18.10 -12.42 -23.90
C SER A 315 19.45 -11.74 -24.11
N PHE A 316 20.20 -12.31 -25.04
CA PHE A 316 21.39 -11.67 -25.59
C PHE A 316 20.97 -10.67 -26.68
N GLU A 317 21.94 -9.96 -27.26
CA GLU A 317 21.75 -8.88 -28.23
C GLU A 317 21.08 -7.63 -27.62
N LYS A 318 21.45 -7.29 -26.38
CA LYS A 318 21.01 -6.07 -25.71
C LYS A 318 22.15 -5.06 -25.63
N LYS A 319 21.88 -3.83 -26.09
CA LYS A 319 22.76 -2.69 -25.87
C LYS A 319 22.92 -2.44 -24.37
N ILE A 320 24.14 -2.18 -23.94
CA ILE A 320 24.49 -1.87 -22.56
C ILE A 320 24.34 -0.36 -22.36
N ASP A 321 23.19 0.03 -21.81
CA ASP A 321 22.81 1.41 -21.46
C ASP A 321 22.39 1.53 -19.97
N SER A 322 22.70 0.51 -19.16
CA SER A 322 22.05 0.27 -17.88
C SER A 322 22.85 0.69 -16.64
N PHE A 323 24.11 1.13 -16.79
CA PHE A 323 24.94 1.58 -15.68
C PHE A 323 24.41 2.87 -15.09
N GLY A 324 24.16 2.89 -13.78
CA GLY A 324 23.70 4.08 -13.08
C GLY A 324 24.30 4.23 -11.69
N LEU A 325 24.19 5.44 -11.17
CA LEU A 325 24.74 5.83 -9.89
C LEU A 325 23.71 6.60 -9.06
N CYS A 326 23.55 6.21 -7.80
CA CYS A 326 22.77 6.98 -6.85
C CYS A 326 23.63 8.10 -6.26
N VAL A 327 23.10 9.32 -6.29
CA VAL A 327 23.73 10.51 -5.74
C VAL A 327 22.73 11.21 -4.84
N ASN A 328 23.06 11.32 -3.55
CA ASN A 328 22.24 12.03 -2.59
C ASN A 328 22.87 13.38 -2.25
N ILE A 329 22.01 14.36 -2.02
CA ILE A 329 22.37 15.61 -1.35
C ILE A 329 22.14 15.38 0.15
N ASP A 330 23.11 14.73 0.78
CA ASP A 330 23.05 14.41 2.21
C ASP A 330 23.48 15.65 3.03
N ARG A 331 22.86 15.85 4.20
CA ARG A 331 23.32 16.86 5.15
C ARG A 331 24.58 16.31 5.85
N PRO A 332 25.76 16.93 5.69
CA PRO A 332 26.98 16.44 6.32
C PRO A 332 26.87 16.56 7.83
N ILE A 333 27.43 15.60 8.55
CA ILE A 333 27.65 15.71 9.99
C ILE A 333 29.05 16.25 10.29
N GLU A 334 29.33 16.66 11.52
CA GLU A 334 30.58 17.34 11.90
C GLU A 334 31.87 16.62 11.45
N SER A 335 31.87 15.29 11.41
CA SER A 335 33.02 14.49 10.96
C SER A 335 33.13 14.28 9.44
N GLN A 336 32.20 14.84 8.66
CA GLN A 336 32.11 14.70 7.22
C GLN A 336 32.39 16.02 6.50
N LYS A 337 33.17 15.96 5.43
CA LYS A 337 33.27 17.07 4.47
C LYS A 337 31.91 17.26 3.78
N SER A 338 31.41 18.50 3.79
CA SER A 338 30.33 18.93 2.90
C SER A 338 30.81 18.88 1.45
N ILE A 339 30.03 18.27 0.56
CA ILE A 339 30.37 18.17 -0.86
C ILE A 339 29.39 19.06 -1.63
N SER A 340 29.94 20.00 -2.38
CA SER A 340 29.15 20.91 -3.21
C SER A 340 28.55 20.20 -4.43
N ASN A 341 27.48 20.76 -5.00
CA ASN A 341 26.89 20.25 -6.24
C ASN A 341 27.91 20.18 -7.37
N ILE A 342 28.85 21.14 -7.45
CA ILE A 342 29.92 21.18 -8.45
C ILE A 342 30.87 19.99 -8.29
N GLU A 343 31.29 19.68 -7.05
CA GLU A 343 32.15 18.52 -6.79
C GLU A 343 31.43 17.19 -7.10
N LEU A 344 30.13 17.10 -6.81
CA LEU A 344 29.32 15.92 -7.17
C LEU A 344 29.26 15.74 -8.69
N ILE A 345 28.97 16.82 -9.44
CA ILE A 345 28.91 16.80 -10.91
C ILE A 345 30.26 16.44 -11.51
N ALA A 346 31.36 17.02 -11.02
CA ALA A 346 32.71 16.69 -11.48
C ALA A 346 33.02 15.19 -11.31
N MET A 347 32.64 14.59 -10.19
CA MET A 347 32.82 13.15 -9.96
C MET A 347 31.89 12.28 -10.81
N ILE A 348 30.68 12.76 -11.16
CA ILE A 348 29.76 12.08 -12.09
C ILE A 348 30.36 12.06 -13.50
N ASP A 349 30.84 13.21 -13.97
CA ASP A 349 31.43 13.34 -15.31
C ASP A 349 32.72 12.53 -15.44
N GLU A 350 33.56 12.53 -14.39
CA GLU A 350 34.76 11.69 -14.34
C GLU A 350 34.43 10.19 -14.45
N LEU A 351 33.36 9.73 -13.80
CA LEU A 351 32.89 8.34 -13.93
C LEU A 351 32.25 8.04 -15.30
N SER A 352 31.96 9.07 -16.11
CA SER A 352 31.25 8.95 -17.38
C SER A 352 29.92 8.19 -17.27
N VAL A 353 29.21 8.40 -16.15
CA VAL A 353 27.93 7.72 -15.88
C VAL A 353 26.75 8.56 -16.35
N GLU A 354 25.95 7.99 -17.26
CA GLU A 354 24.82 8.68 -17.89
C GLU A 354 23.52 8.62 -17.07
N ASN A 355 23.33 7.54 -16.31
CA ASN A 355 22.08 7.35 -15.55
C ASN A 355 22.28 7.75 -14.08
N ILE A 356 21.60 8.80 -13.63
CA ILE A 356 21.70 9.28 -12.25
C ILE A 356 20.39 9.07 -11.50
N LEU A 357 20.47 8.52 -10.29
CA LEU A 357 19.34 8.47 -9.36
C LEU A 357 19.54 9.52 -8.28
N VAL A 358 18.60 10.45 -8.15
CA VAL A 358 18.58 11.45 -7.07
C VAL A 358 17.40 11.19 -6.14
N ARG A 359 17.67 11.18 -4.83
CA ARG A 359 16.62 11.03 -3.80
C ARG A 359 16.12 12.38 -3.31
N ILE A 360 14.80 12.51 -3.22
CA ILE A 360 14.11 13.65 -2.60
C ILE A 360 13.33 13.14 -1.38
N PRO A 361 13.81 13.38 -0.15
CA PRO A 361 13.06 13.06 1.06
C PRO A 361 11.90 14.03 1.26
N LEU A 362 10.66 13.53 1.35
CA LEU A 362 9.51 14.39 1.69
C LEU A 362 9.60 14.98 3.11
N ALA A 363 10.38 14.35 3.99
CA ALA A 363 10.70 14.89 5.31
C ALA A 363 11.58 16.15 5.24
N ASP A 364 12.40 16.31 4.20
CA ASP A 364 13.28 17.47 3.99
C ASP A 364 12.76 18.43 2.91
N PHE A 365 11.43 18.58 2.84
CA PHE A 365 10.79 19.43 1.82
C PHE A 365 11.14 20.92 1.98
N GLU A 366 11.67 21.35 3.13
CA GLU A 366 12.15 22.72 3.33
C GLU A 366 13.35 23.05 2.43
N ASN A 367 14.18 22.04 2.11
CA ASN A 367 15.33 22.18 1.21
C ASN A 367 15.02 21.81 -0.24
N ILE A 368 13.75 21.72 -0.64
CA ILE A 368 13.34 21.20 -1.96
C ILE A 368 14.01 21.93 -3.14
N GLU A 369 14.23 23.23 -3.03
CA GLU A 369 14.85 24.03 -4.09
C GLU A 369 16.30 23.61 -4.37
N ASN A 370 17.05 23.15 -3.35
CA ASN A 370 18.40 22.65 -3.55
C ASN A 370 18.39 21.33 -4.35
N TYR A 371 17.45 20.43 -4.05
CA TYR A 371 17.28 19.19 -4.82
C TYR A 371 16.88 19.47 -6.28
N ILE A 372 15.97 20.42 -6.51
CA ILE A 372 15.55 20.80 -7.86
C ILE A 372 16.72 21.42 -8.63
N SER A 373 17.43 22.38 -8.03
CA SER A 373 18.60 23.04 -8.63
C SER A 373 19.71 22.04 -9.00
N PHE A 374 19.97 21.04 -8.16
CA PHE A 374 20.92 19.98 -8.48
C PHE A 374 20.45 19.12 -9.66
N ILE A 375 19.18 18.73 -9.70
CA ILE A 375 18.61 17.93 -10.80
C ILE A 375 18.62 18.74 -12.13
N GLU A 376 18.34 20.05 -12.08
CA GLU A 376 18.41 20.95 -13.25
C GLU A 376 19.82 21.03 -13.84
N GLN A 377 20.85 20.94 -13.00
CA GLN A 377 22.24 20.91 -13.44
C GLN A 377 22.65 19.58 -14.10
N LEU A 378 21.83 18.52 -13.95
CA LEU A 378 22.04 17.20 -14.56
C LEU A 378 21.19 16.99 -15.83
N LYS A 379 20.77 18.06 -16.52
CA LYS A 379 19.85 18.00 -17.67
C LYS A 379 20.37 17.24 -18.90
N ASP A 380 21.68 17.03 -19.00
CA ASP A 380 22.34 16.22 -20.03
C ASP A 380 22.36 14.72 -19.66
N LYS A 381 22.06 14.38 -18.41
CA LYS A 381 22.00 13.01 -17.90
C LYS A 381 20.57 12.47 -17.92
N ASP A 382 20.44 11.15 -17.89
CA ASP A 382 19.14 10.49 -17.74
C ASP A 382 18.81 10.29 -16.25
N VAL A 383 18.04 11.24 -15.70
CA VAL A 383 17.76 11.34 -14.26
C VAL A 383 16.50 10.57 -13.86
N LEU A 384 16.65 9.71 -12.85
CA LEU A 384 15.57 9.07 -12.11
C LEU A 384 15.41 9.72 -10.74
N VAL A 385 14.22 10.21 -10.43
CA VAL A 385 13.94 10.88 -9.15
C VAL A 385 13.23 9.91 -8.21
N CYS A 386 13.86 9.61 -7.07
CA CYS A 386 13.27 8.77 -6.03
C CYS A 386 12.67 9.63 -4.91
N VAL A 387 11.34 9.65 -4.81
CA VAL A 387 10.63 10.38 -3.76
C VAL A 387 10.47 9.49 -2.52
N LEU A 388 11.21 9.81 -1.46
CA LEU A 388 11.16 9.06 -0.20
C LEU A 388 9.98 9.53 0.65
N GLN A 389 9.22 8.57 1.17
CA GLN A 389 8.13 8.80 2.09
C GLN A 389 8.61 9.00 3.53
N ASP A 390 7.82 9.72 4.32
CA ASP A 390 7.84 9.70 5.78
C ASP A 390 6.43 9.55 6.33
N ARG A 391 6.31 9.34 7.65
CA ARG A 391 5.04 8.99 8.27
C ARG A 391 3.98 10.10 8.15
N LYS A 392 4.37 11.38 8.15
CA LYS A 392 3.45 12.51 8.01
C LYS A 392 2.77 12.45 6.63
N HIS A 393 3.56 12.28 5.57
CA HIS A 393 3.06 12.19 4.20
C HIS A 393 2.31 10.88 3.90
N VAL A 394 2.66 9.76 4.55
CA VAL A 394 1.88 8.51 4.42
C VAL A 394 0.45 8.67 4.96
N ILE A 395 0.27 9.44 6.04
CA ILE A 395 -1.04 9.67 6.68
C ILE A 395 -1.80 10.81 6.00
N ASP A 396 -1.16 11.95 5.79
CA ASP A 396 -1.77 13.16 5.22
C ASP A 396 -1.71 13.13 3.69
N LYS A 397 -2.82 12.65 3.09
CA LYS A 397 -2.97 12.54 1.64
C LYS A 397 -3.03 13.90 0.94
N HIS A 398 -3.56 14.93 1.60
CA HIS A 398 -3.68 16.25 1.00
C HIS A 398 -2.30 16.90 0.89
N LEU A 399 -1.53 16.85 1.97
CA LEU A 399 -0.14 17.30 1.99
C LEU A 399 0.70 16.56 0.94
N THR A 400 0.61 15.23 0.90
CA THR A 400 1.32 14.41 -0.11
C THR A 400 0.96 14.78 -1.53
N LYS A 401 -0.34 14.98 -1.82
CA LYS A 401 -0.76 15.44 -3.15
C LYS A 401 -0.12 16.80 -3.49
N LYS A 402 -0.13 17.75 -2.56
CA LYS A 402 0.49 19.08 -2.76
C LYS A 402 1.99 18.98 -3.03
N ARG A 403 2.71 18.12 -2.30
CA ARG A 403 4.17 17.96 -2.45
C ARG A 403 4.55 17.25 -3.75
N LEU A 404 3.85 16.18 -4.09
CA LEU A 404 4.08 15.49 -5.37
C LEU A 404 3.72 16.36 -6.56
N ASP A 405 2.63 17.12 -6.48
CA ASP A 405 2.24 18.07 -7.54
C ASP A 405 3.33 19.13 -7.76
N PHE A 406 3.89 19.66 -6.68
CA PHE A 406 5.01 20.61 -6.75
C PHE A 406 6.25 19.98 -7.42
N ILE A 407 6.70 18.82 -6.93
CA ILE A 407 7.87 18.11 -7.48
C ILE A 407 7.69 17.83 -8.98
N PHE A 408 6.55 17.26 -9.37
CA PHE A 408 6.27 16.95 -10.77
C PHE A 408 6.20 18.21 -11.63
N SER A 409 5.58 19.29 -11.15
CA SER A 409 5.50 20.54 -11.90
C SER A 409 6.85 21.20 -12.16
N LYS A 410 7.81 21.01 -11.26
CA LYS A 410 9.16 21.60 -11.37
C LYS A 410 10.11 20.76 -12.20
N LEU A 411 9.92 19.44 -12.20
CA LEU A 411 10.86 18.51 -12.83
C LEU A 411 10.32 17.89 -14.14
N GLU A 412 9.06 18.13 -14.51
CA GLU A 412 8.54 17.70 -15.81
C GLU A 412 9.34 18.35 -16.94
N GLY A 413 9.87 17.52 -17.86
CA GLY A 413 10.76 17.95 -18.94
C GLY A 413 12.25 17.94 -18.58
N ILE A 414 12.61 17.76 -17.30
CA ILE A 414 13.99 17.55 -16.84
C ILE A 414 14.19 16.08 -16.43
N ALA A 415 13.26 15.53 -15.63
CA ALA A 415 13.23 14.13 -15.27
C ALA A 415 11.90 13.51 -15.71
N GLU A 416 11.96 12.42 -16.47
CA GLU A 416 10.76 11.73 -16.94
C GLU A 416 10.33 10.57 -16.04
N VAL A 417 11.25 10.01 -15.24
CA VAL A 417 11.02 8.79 -14.46
C VAL A 417 11.10 9.06 -12.97
N PHE A 418 10.02 8.76 -12.26
CA PHE A 418 9.91 8.96 -10.81
C PHE A 418 9.66 7.63 -10.10
N GLN A 419 10.52 7.26 -9.17
CA GLN A 419 10.22 6.20 -8.20
C GLN A 419 9.41 6.79 -7.03
N ILE A 420 8.27 6.17 -6.73
CA ILE A 420 7.40 6.59 -5.64
C ILE A 420 7.47 5.58 -4.50
N GLY A 421 8.09 6.02 -3.40
CA GLY A 421 8.33 5.23 -2.20
C GLY A 421 9.63 4.43 -2.25
N ASN A 422 10.16 4.11 -1.06
CA ASN A 422 11.42 3.41 -0.87
C ASN A 422 11.31 2.31 0.18
N SER A 423 11.92 1.14 -0.05
CA SER A 423 11.97 0.02 0.90
C SER A 423 10.61 -0.33 1.52
N ILE A 424 9.57 -0.49 0.69
CA ILE A 424 8.18 -0.46 1.16
C ILE A 424 7.77 -1.66 2.04
N ASN A 425 8.56 -2.74 2.02
CA ASN A 425 8.43 -3.92 2.88
C ASN A 425 9.12 -3.76 4.25
N ARG A 426 9.81 -2.64 4.51
CA ARG A 426 10.47 -2.36 5.79
C ARG A 426 9.71 -1.32 6.59
N LYS A 427 9.11 -1.75 7.70
CA LYS A 427 8.29 -0.90 8.58
C LYS A 427 8.97 0.37 9.07
N LYS A 428 10.32 0.38 9.21
CA LYS A 428 11.08 1.57 9.61
C LYS A 428 10.99 2.71 8.57
N TRP A 429 10.65 2.41 7.33
CA TRP A 429 10.41 3.36 6.25
C TRP A 429 8.95 3.84 6.20
N ALA A 430 8.35 4.10 7.37
CA ALA A 430 7.02 4.69 7.57
C ALA A 430 5.77 3.89 7.15
N PHE A 431 5.85 2.98 6.17
CA PHE A 431 4.70 2.15 5.78
C PHE A 431 4.45 1.02 6.80
N LEU A 432 3.26 1.00 7.38
CA LEU A 432 2.83 -0.08 8.28
C LEU A 432 2.35 -1.30 7.51
N SER A 433 1.91 -1.10 6.27
CA SER A 433 1.39 -2.16 5.40
C SER A 433 1.50 -1.79 3.93
N MET A 434 1.47 -2.80 3.05
CA MET A 434 1.41 -2.59 1.60
C MET A 434 0.16 -1.81 1.17
N ASP A 435 -0.96 -1.91 1.90
CA ASP A 435 -2.17 -1.13 1.60
C ASP A 435 -2.00 0.39 1.83
N GLU A 436 -1.17 0.79 2.79
CA GLU A 436 -0.76 2.20 2.94
C GLU A 436 0.09 2.64 1.75
N TYR A 437 1.05 1.81 1.34
CA TYR A 437 1.86 2.07 0.14
C TYR A 437 1.00 2.28 -1.11
N PHE A 438 0.05 1.38 -1.40
CA PHE A 438 -0.80 1.57 -2.59
C PHE A 438 -1.67 2.82 -2.50
N SER A 439 -2.07 3.23 -1.28
CA SER A 439 -2.83 4.46 -1.08
C SER A 439 -1.97 5.70 -1.34
N PHE A 440 -0.70 5.66 -0.93
CA PHE A 440 0.29 6.69 -1.20
C PHE A 440 0.64 6.76 -2.70
N PHE A 441 0.99 5.62 -3.31
CA PHE A 441 1.27 5.52 -4.75
C PHE A 441 0.09 5.98 -5.61
N LYS A 442 -1.15 5.70 -5.18
CA LYS A 442 -2.35 6.13 -5.91
C LYS A 442 -2.43 7.65 -6.06
N ILE A 443 -1.91 8.44 -5.10
CA ILE A 443 -1.89 9.89 -5.21
C ILE A 443 -0.99 10.32 -6.38
N ALA A 444 0.23 9.76 -6.45
CA ALA A 444 1.14 10.00 -7.58
C ALA A 444 0.53 9.55 -8.91
N TYR A 445 -0.09 8.36 -8.93
CA TYR A 445 -0.73 7.81 -10.13
C TYR A 445 -1.88 8.68 -10.63
N ASP A 446 -2.71 9.21 -9.73
CA ASP A 446 -3.82 10.10 -10.08
C ASP A 446 -3.30 11.46 -10.58
N LEU A 447 -2.19 11.98 -10.03
CA LEU A 447 -1.52 13.18 -10.55
C LEU A 447 -0.96 12.96 -11.95
N LYS A 448 -0.25 11.85 -12.19
CA LYS A 448 0.21 11.46 -13.52
C LYS A 448 -0.97 11.42 -14.50
N LYS A 449 -2.03 10.69 -14.17
CA LYS A 449 -3.20 10.50 -15.04
C LYS A 449 -3.89 11.81 -15.43
N ASN A 450 -3.99 12.74 -14.48
CA ASN A 450 -4.85 13.92 -14.64
C ASN A 450 -4.08 15.19 -15.03
N LYS A 451 -2.79 15.30 -14.69
CA LYS A 451 -2.02 16.53 -14.85
C LYS A 451 -0.67 16.34 -15.53
N PHE A 452 0.04 15.24 -15.26
CA PHE A 452 1.40 14.99 -15.77
C PHE A 452 1.45 13.69 -16.60
N PRO A 453 0.78 13.59 -17.76
CA PRO A 453 0.66 12.32 -18.48
C PRO A 453 1.99 11.80 -19.06
N LYS A 454 2.99 12.68 -19.21
CA LYS A 454 4.31 12.34 -19.79
C LYS A 454 5.22 11.59 -18.81
N ILE A 455 5.08 11.80 -17.50
CA ILE A 455 5.96 11.16 -16.52
C ILE A 455 5.68 9.65 -16.41
N LYS A 456 6.73 8.88 -16.10
CA LYS A 456 6.67 7.45 -15.78
C LYS A 456 6.84 7.27 -14.27
N LEU A 457 6.01 6.42 -13.68
CA LEU A 457 6.06 6.10 -12.26
C LEU A 457 6.55 4.68 -12.04
N LEU A 458 7.68 4.55 -11.34
CA LEU A 458 8.19 3.28 -10.84
C LEU A 458 7.63 2.99 -9.46
N GLY A 459 7.13 1.76 -9.29
CA GLY A 459 6.60 1.28 -8.01
C GLY A 459 7.33 0.04 -7.50
N SER A 460 6.68 -0.68 -6.59
CA SER A 460 7.18 -1.90 -5.93
C SER A 460 8.30 -1.68 -4.92
N ASN A 461 9.40 -1.02 -5.29
CA ASN A 461 10.64 -0.81 -4.50
C ASN A 461 10.78 -1.69 -3.23
N ILE A 462 10.86 -3.00 -3.46
CA ILE A 462 11.07 -4.01 -2.43
C ILE A 462 12.57 -4.09 -2.16
N ILE A 463 12.96 -4.03 -0.88
CA ILE A 463 14.35 -4.27 -0.47
C ILE A 463 14.59 -5.74 -0.17
N ASP A 464 15.80 -6.17 -0.57
CA ASP A 464 16.27 -7.55 -0.59
C ASP A 464 15.44 -8.44 -1.51
N PHE A 465 15.85 -9.71 -1.63
CA PHE A 465 15.07 -10.72 -2.35
C PHE A 465 13.94 -11.27 -1.47
N ASP A 466 12.81 -10.55 -1.46
CA ASP A 466 11.59 -10.86 -0.70
C ASP A 466 10.41 -11.20 -1.65
N ILE A 467 10.29 -12.49 -2.00
CA ILE A 467 9.25 -12.99 -2.92
C ILE A 467 7.83 -12.68 -2.41
N PRO A 468 7.47 -12.90 -1.12
CA PRO A 468 6.12 -12.61 -0.66
C PRO A 468 5.70 -11.16 -0.85
N PHE A 469 6.54 -10.21 -0.45
CA PHE A 469 6.21 -8.79 -0.60
C PHE A 469 6.22 -8.34 -2.07
N PHE A 470 7.14 -8.84 -2.89
CA PHE A 470 7.15 -8.58 -4.33
C PHE A 470 5.88 -9.14 -5.00
N SER A 471 5.46 -10.36 -4.64
CA SER A 471 4.21 -10.95 -5.12
C SER A 471 3.02 -10.04 -4.78
N ARG A 472 2.96 -9.53 -3.55
CA ARG A 472 1.91 -8.59 -3.14
C ARG A 472 1.99 -7.26 -3.89
N SER A 473 3.18 -6.78 -4.25
CA SER A 473 3.39 -5.50 -4.91
C SER A 473 2.86 -5.51 -6.34
N VAL A 474 2.97 -6.63 -7.05
CA VAL A 474 2.53 -6.79 -8.46
C VAL A 474 1.14 -7.43 -8.60
N PHE A 475 0.70 -8.28 -7.67
CA PHE A 475 -0.65 -8.88 -7.67
C PHE A 475 -1.58 -8.20 -6.65
N HIS A 476 -1.82 -6.89 -6.85
CA HIS A 476 -2.42 -6.05 -5.80
C HIS A 476 -3.90 -5.68 -5.94
N LEU A 477 -4.54 -5.98 -7.09
CA LEU A 477 -5.95 -5.69 -7.38
C LEU A 477 -6.39 -4.22 -7.15
N LYS A 478 -5.45 -3.26 -7.14
CA LYS A 478 -5.76 -1.83 -7.02
C LYS A 478 -5.84 -1.18 -8.41
N SER A 479 -6.51 -0.02 -8.47
CA SER A 479 -6.60 0.84 -9.65
C SER A 479 -5.35 1.73 -9.78
N ILE A 480 -4.17 1.12 -9.78
CA ILE A 480 -2.87 1.75 -10.06
C ILE A 480 -2.13 0.83 -11.04
N PHE A 481 -1.16 1.39 -11.75
CA PHE A 481 -0.30 0.69 -12.70
C PHE A 481 1.12 1.26 -12.58
N TYR A 482 2.13 0.40 -12.65
CA TYR A 482 3.52 0.81 -12.63
C TYR A 482 4.08 0.88 -14.06
N ASP A 483 4.66 2.01 -14.44
CA ASP A 483 5.34 2.14 -15.73
C ASP A 483 6.68 1.42 -15.75
N GLY A 484 7.16 1.00 -14.57
CA GLY A 484 8.23 0.03 -14.37
C GLY A 484 8.32 -0.36 -12.90
N ILE A 485 9.07 -1.42 -12.62
CA ILE A 485 9.27 -1.95 -11.27
C ILE A 485 10.64 -1.52 -10.79
N ALA A 486 10.70 -0.87 -9.63
CA ALA A 486 11.93 -0.66 -8.91
C ALA A 486 12.15 -1.78 -7.87
N ALA A 487 13.41 -2.15 -7.62
CA ALA A 487 13.83 -3.06 -6.57
C ALA A 487 15.18 -2.64 -5.99
N GLN A 488 15.37 -2.83 -4.69
CA GLN A 488 16.67 -2.70 -4.03
C GLN A 488 17.23 -4.10 -3.81
N LEU A 489 17.87 -4.64 -4.84
CA LEU A 489 18.22 -6.07 -4.91
C LEU A 489 19.60 -6.33 -4.30
N TYR A 490 19.69 -6.09 -2.99
CA TYR A 490 20.86 -6.38 -2.17
C TYR A 490 21.10 -7.90 -2.04
N VAL A 491 22.37 -8.27 -2.08
CA VAL A 491 22.85 -9.65 -1.86
C VAL A 491 24.02 -9.71 -0.86
N ASP A 492 24.36 -8.57 -0.24
CA ASP A 492 25.40 -8.35 0.77
C ASP A 492 25.42 -9.42 1.87
N ARG A 493 24.24 -9.79 2.38
CA ARG A 493 24.11 -10.78 3.45
C ARG A 493 24.48 -12.20 3.03
N ARG A 494 24.76 -12.46 1.76
CA ARG A 494 25.14 -13.78 1.21
C ARG A 494 26.63 -13.86 0.84
N GLY A 495 27.39 -12.76 0.97
CA GLY A 495 28.75 -12.66 0.43
C GLY A 495 28.73 -12.21 -1.02
N GLY A 496 29.41 -12.94 -1.92
CA GLY A 496 29.50 -12.60 -3.33
C GLY A 496 28.18 -12.74 -4.12
N PRO A 497 28.04 -12.05 -5.27
CA PRO A 497 26.79 -11.96 -6.01
C PRO A 497 26.29 -13.28 -6.64
N GLU A 498 27.16 -14.28 -6.79
CA GLU A 498 26.81 -15.63 -7.26
C GLU A 498 26.19 -16.50 -6.17
N GLN A 499 26.27 -16.05 -4.91
CA GLN A 499 25.79 -16.84 -3.78
C GLN A 499 24.26 -16.91 -3.74
N LYS A 500 23.76 -18.11 -3.44
CA LYS A 500 22.34 -18.41 -3.55
C LYS A 500 21.57 -18.00 -2.28
N GLN A 501 20.36 -17.50 -2.49
CA GLN A 501 19.34 -17.31 -1.45
C GLN A 501 18.07 -18.04 -1.89
N TYR A 502 17.60 -19.00 -1.09
CA TYR A 502 16.47 -19.87 -1.46
C TYR A 502 16.67 -20.59 -2.81
N GLY A 503 17.92 -20.88 -3.18
CA GLY A 503 18.28 -21.49 -4.46
C GLY A 503 18.54 -20.51 -5.62
N PHE A 504 18.29 -19.22 -5.44
CA PHE A 504 18.46 -18.18 -6.46
C PHE A 504 19.77 -17.40 -6.26
N ASP A 505 20.67 -17.45 -7.24
CA ASP A 505 21.79 -16.49 -7.39
C ASP A 505 21.28 -15.17 -7.99
N THR A 506 22.13 -14.14 -8.12
CA THR A 506 21.70 -12.82 -8.63
C THR A 506 20.97 -12.90 -9.98
N LEU A 507 21.49 -13.68 -10.92
CA LEU A 507 20.87 -13.89 -12.23
C LEU A 507 19.46 -14.46 -12.09
N ASN A 508 19.30 -15.52 -11.29
CA ASN A 508 18.00 -16.15 -11.10
C ASN A 508 17.03 -15.31 -10.23
N LYS A 509 17.54 -14.48 -9.31
CA LYS A 509 16.73 -13.50 -8.57
C LYS A 509 16.08 -12.49 -9.51
N ILE A 510 16.86 -11.93 -10.45
CA ILE A 510 16.36 -11.01 -11.48
C ILE A 510 15.31 -11.70 -12.35
N ARG A 511 15.58 -12.92 -12.83
CA ARG A 511 14.61 -13.72 -13.62
C ARG A 511 13.32 -14.00 -12.84
N ALA A 512 13.39 -14.30 -11.54
CA ALA A 512 12.22 -14.56 -10.72
C ALA A 512 11.33 -13.30 -10.59
N TYR A 513 11.93 -12.14 -10.35
CA TYR A 513 11.21 -10.86 -10.29
C TYR A 513 10.62 -10.49 -11.64
N LYS A 514 11.38 -10.69 -12.73
CA LYS A 514 10.91 -10.46 -14.10
C LYS A 514 9.76 -11.38 -14.47
N ALA A 515 9.80 -12.66 -14.09
CA ALA A 515 8.73 -13.63 -14.33
C ALA A 515 7.43 -13.22 -13.61
N MET A 516 7.53 -12.83 -12.34
CA MET A 516 6.38 -12.31 -11.58
C MET A 516 5.82 -11.01 -12.16
N ALA A 517 6.70 -10.11 -12.61
CA ALA A 517 6.31 -8.89 -13.32
C ALA A 517 5.50 -9.24 -14.58
N ARG A 518 6.08 -10.05 -15.48
CA ARG A 518 5.45 -10.49 -16.75
C ARG A 518 4.10 -11.17 -16.55
N ALA A 519 3.92 -11.89 -15.44
CA ALA A 519 2.65 -12.51 -15.09
C ALA A 519 1.57 -11.51 -14.63
N SER A 520 1.95 -10.28 -14.28
CA SER A 520 1.06 -9.25 -13.76
C SER A 520 0.54 -8.32 -14.85
N LYS A 521 -0.75 -7.95 -14.74
CA LYS A 521 -1.39 -6.90 -15.55
C LYS A 521 -1.26 -5.49 -14.95
N LYS A 522 -0.37 -5.33 -13.96
CA LYS A 522 -0.24 -4.09 -13.18
C LYS A 522 1.08 -3.35 -13.39
N THR A 523 1.87 -3.80 -14.36
CA THR A 523 3.15 -3.22 -14.70
C THR A 523 3.42 -3.34 -16.20
N SER A 524 4.26 -2.44 -16.75
CA SER A 524 4.86 -2.56 -18.09
C SER A 524 5.87 -3.70 -18.19
N ASN A 525 6.29 -4.25 -17.04
CA ASN A 525 7.35 -5.24 -16.87
C ASN A 525 8.76 -4.71 -17.06
N GLU A 526 8.97 -3.41 -17.27
CA GLU A 526 10.31 -2.81 -17.16
C GLU A 526 10.83 -2.95 -15.73
N MET A 527 12.12 -3.27 -15.57
CA MET A 527 12.71 -3.55 -14.26
C MET A 527 13.93 -2.68 -14.04
N TYR A 528 13.98 -2.03 -12.89
CA TYR A 528 15.04 -1.16 -12.43
C TYR A 528 15.58 -1.73 -11.12
N ILE A 529 16.89 -1.89 -11.02
CA ILE A 529 17.57 -2.13 -9.75
C ILE A 529 18.03 -0.78 -9.26
N THR A 530 17.33 -0.19 -8.31
CA THR A 530 17.56 1.20 -7.91
C THR A 530 18.58 1.32 -6.79
N GLU A 531 18.91 0.21 -6.13
CA GLU A 531 19.94 0.17 -5.11
C GLU A 531 20.57 -1.23 -5.01
N VAL A 532 21.89 -1.24 -4.95
CA VAL A 532 22.74 -2.38 -4.55
C VAL A 532 24.07 -1.83 -4.06
N ASN A 533 24.63 -2.44 -3.01
CA ASN A 533 25.99 -2.23 -2.51
C ASN A 533 26.34 -3.29 -1.44
N TRP A 534 27.58 -3.26 -0.95
CA TRP A 534 28.08 -3.97 0.21
C TRP A 534 28.69 -2.98 1.22
N PRO A 535 28.47 -3.19 2.53
CA PRO A 535 29.08 -2.37 3.57
C PRO A 535 30.55 -2.76 3.82
N LEU A 536 31.36 -1.78 4.25
CA LEU A 536 32.81 -1.92 4.36
C LEU A 536 33.32 -2.18 5.79
N ASN A 537 34.39 -2.96 5.89
CA ASN A 537 35.15 -3.19 7.12
C ASN A 537 35.70 -1.88 7.71
N GLY A 538 35.73 -1.80 9.05
CA GLY A 538 36.14 -0.58 9.77
C GLY A 538 35.10 0.54 9.80
N MET A 539 33.97 0.41 9.07
CA MET A 539 32.96 1.46 8.95
C MET A 539 31.62 1.09 9.59
N LYS A 540 31.63 0.27 10.66
CA LYS A 540 30.43 -0.27 11.31
C LYS A 540 29.36 0.80 11.60
N ASN A 541 29.74 1.90 12.24
CA ASN A 541 28.79 2.96 12.61
C ASN A 541 28.18 3.70 11.41
N TRP A 542 28.74 3.52 10.22
CA TRP A 542 28.33 4.15 8.96
C TRP A 542 27.68 3.15 7.99
N ALA A 543 27.54 1.89 8.40
CA ALA A 543 27.09 0.79 7.57
C ALA A 543 25.66 0.34 7.95
N PRO A 544 24.71 0.24 7.00
CA PRO A 544 23.36 -0.22 7.28
C PRO A 544 23.27 -1.69 7.76
N ALA A 545 24.26 -2.50 7.41
CA ALA A 545 24.34 -3.93 7.73
C ALA A 545 25.66 -4.28 8.44
N GLU A 546 25.80 -3.76 9.66
CA GLU A 546 26.97 -3.87 10.55
C GLU A 546 27.57 -5.27 10.75
N ASN A 547 26.79 -6.33 10.50
CA ASN A 547 27.22 -7.73 10.71
C ASN A 547 27.74 -8.41 9.44
N PHE A 548 27.75 -7.72 8.30
CA PHE A 548 28.07 -8.28 6.98
C PHE A 548 29.07 -7.41 6.23
N LEU A 549 30.05 -6.87 6.96
CA LEU A 549 31.10 -5.98 6.43
C LEU A 549 32.11 -6.77 5.57
N ILE A 550 32.62 -6.15 4.52
CA ILE A 550 33.64 -6.73 3.62
C ILE A 550 34.82 -5.76 3.40
N ASP A 551 35.93 -6.30 2.91
CA ASP A 551 37.07 -5.48 2.51
C ASP A 551 36.80 -4.66 1.23
N GLU A 552 37.51 -3.56 1.08
CA GLU A 552 37.36 -2.65 -0.07
C GLU A 552 37.68 -3.36 -1.40
N SER A 553 38.68 -4.23 -1.45
CA SER A 553 39.02 -5.01 -2.64
C SER A 553 37.91 -6.00 -3.04
N LEU A 554 37.24 -6.59 -2.06
CA LEU A 554 36.06 -7.44 -2.30
C LEU A 554 34.88 -6.61 -2.81
N GLN A 555 34.70 -5.39 -2.32
CA GLN A 555 33.66 -4.48 -2.82
C GLN A 555 33.88 -4.16 -4.31
N SER A 556 35.12 -3.83 -4.71
CA SER A 556 35.49 -3.62 -6.12
C SER A 556 35.12 -4.83 -6.98
N SER A 557 35.53 -6.02 -6.55
CA SER A 557 35.23 -7.28 -7.25
C SER A 557 33.73 -7.57 -7.34
N TYR A 558 33.00 -7.41 -6.24
CA TYR A 558 31.56 -7.69 -6.18
C TYR A 558 30.74 -6.67 -6.96
N LEU A 559 31.16 -5.41 -7.00
CA LEU A 559 30.56 -4.39 -7.86
C LEU A 559 30.59 -4.85 -9.31
N VAL A 560 31.78 -5.14 -9.84
CA VAL A 560 31.93 -5.53 -11.25
C VAL A 560 31.16 -6.81 -11.55
N ARG A 561 31.31 -7.84 -10.72
CA ARG A 561 30.64 -9.15 -10.90
C ARG A 561 29.12 -9.05 -10.83
N TYR A 562 28.57 -8.21 -9.95
CA TYR A 562 27.13 -8.00 -9.89
C TYR A 562 26.59 -7.41 -11.18
N TYR A 563 27.26 -6.39 -11.73
CA TYR A 563 26.87 -5.79 -13.00
C TYR A 563 27.00 -6.80 -14.15
N LEU A 564 28.08 -7.60 -14.22
CA LEU A 564 28.22 -8.62 -15.26
C LEU A 564 27.09 -9.67 -15.21
N LEU A 565 26.74 -10.17 -14.02
CA LEU A 565 25.61 -11.10 -13.83
C LEU A 565 24.27 -10.46 -14.18
N MET A 566 24.10 -9.17 -13.88
CA MET A 566 22.91 -8.39 -14.23
C MET A 566 22.79 -8.23 -15.75
N LEU A 567 23.88 -7.84 -16.43
CA LEU A 567 23.95 -7.67 -17.88
C LEU A 567 23.68 -8.98 -18.62
N ALA A 568 24.22 -10.09 -18.12
CA ALA A 568 23.95 -11.44 -18.64
C ALA A 568 22.46 -11.78 -18.69
N THR A 569 21.63 -11.15 -17.85
CA THR A 569 20.19 -11.40 -17.86
C THR A 569 19.47 -10.73 -19.04
N GLY A 570 19.98 -9.58 -19.50
CA GLY A 570 19.32 -8.69 -20.48
C GLY A 570 17.94 -8.15 -20.05
N LYS A 571 17.62 -8.20 -18.74
CA LYS A 571 16.25 -7.95 -18.22
C LYS A 571 16.07 -6.67 -17.43
N VAL A 572 17.17 -6.06 -17.02
CA VAL A 572 17.22 -4.84 -16.19
C VAL A 572 17.45 -3.64 -17.11
N LYS A 573 16.56 -2.66 -17.04
CA LYS A 573 16.64 -1.43 -17.82
C LYS A 573 17.74 -0.52 -17.30
N LYS A 574 17.81 -0.34 -15.98
CA LYS A 574 18.88 0.40 -15.28
C LYS A 574 19.20 -0.22 -13.94
N CYS A 575 20.48 -0.18 -13.56
CA CYS A 575 20.99 -0.63 -12.28
C CYS A 575 21.81 0.49 -11.65
N PHE A 576 21.46 0.90 -10.44
CA PHE A 576 22.08 2.01 -9.74
C PHE A 576 22.89 1.52 -8.55
N TRP A 577 24.18 1.84 -8.55
CA TRP A 577 25.05 1.63 -7.40
C TRP A 577 24.70 2.63 -6.30
N HIS A 578 24.49 2.15 -5.07
CA HIS A 578 24.08 3.01 -3.95
C HIS A 578 25.20 3.13 -2.92
N GLN A 579 26.04 4.18 -2.88
CA GLN A 579 25.95 5.45 -3.59
C GLN A 579 27.32 6.05 -3.92
N LEU A 580 27.36 7.20 -4.59
CA LEU A 580 28.60 7.92 -4.89
C LEU A 580 29.38 8.26 -3.61
N VAL A 581 28.76 8.98 -2.67
CA VAL A 581 29.42 9.43 -1.43
C VAL A 581 28.76 8.78 -0.23
N ALA A 582 29.51 7.94 0.49
CA ALA A 582 29.11 7.43 1.80
C ALA A 582 30.32 6.83 2.50
N PRO A 583 30.60 7.14 3.78
CA PRO A 583 31.74 6.56 4.48
C PRO A 583 31.71 5.02 4.51
N GLY A 584 30.54 4.44 4.81
CA GLY A 584 30.43 3.01 5.08
C GLY A 584 30.30 2.08 3.88
N TYR A 585 30.06 2.62 2.68
CA TYR A 585 29.79 1.80 1.50
C TYR A 585 29.93 2.55 0.17
N GLY A 586 30.08 3.88 0.16
CA GLY A 586 30.10 4.66 -1.07
C GLY A 586 31.39 4.47 -1.87
N LEU A 587 31.37 4.88 -3.14
CA LEU A 587 32.58 4.93 -3.99
C LEU A 587 33.59 5.97 -3.49
N VAL A 588 33.11 6.95 -2.74
CA VAL A 588 33.87 8.05 -2.16
C VAL A 588 33.62 8.10 -0.67
N ASN A 589 34.71 8.14 0.09
CA ASN A 589 34.70 8.45 1.52
C ASN A 589 34.91 9.95 1.71
N ASN A 590 34.11 10.56 2.59
CA ASN A 590 34.16 11.99 2.91
C ASN A 590 34.44 12.28 4.39
N LEU A 591 34.99 11.32 5.13
CA LEU A 591 35.42 11.54 6.52
C LEU A 591 36.70 12.39 6.60
N ASP A 592 36.96 12.93 7.80
CA ASP A 592 38.18 13.64 8.14
C ASP A 592 38.43 14.87 7.24
N GLU A 593 37.35 15.54 6.85
CA GLU A 593 37.33 16.70 5.94
C GLU A 593 37.96 16.45 4.56
N LYS A 594 38.15 15.19 4.16
CA LYS A 594 38.84 14.80 2.92
C LYS A 594 37.92 14.03 1.99
N ILE A 595 38.07 14.24 0.69
CA ILE A 595 37.45 13.40 -0.35
C ILE A 595 38.46 12.33 -0.75
N LYS A 596 38.16 11.07 -0.44
CA LYS A 596 38.97 9.91 -0.84
C LYS A 596 38.15 9.00 -1.74
N LYS A 597 38.50 8.96 -3.03
CA LYS A 597 37.99 7.97 -3.99
C LYS A 597 38.54 6.59 -3.63
N ARG A 598 37.65 5.60 -3.52
CA ARG A 598 37.97 4.20 -3.21
C ARG A 598 38.38 3.44 -4.45
N ASP A 599 38.97 2.27 -4.28
CA ASP A 599 39.33 1.42 -5.42
C ASP A 599 38.12 1.08 -6.32
N ALA A 600 36.95 0.83 -5.71
CA ALA A 600 35.70 0.58 -6.41
C ALA A 600 35.27 1.74 -7.34
N TYR A 601 35.68 2.98 -7.06
CA TYR A 601 35.42 4.14 -7.93
C TYR A 601 36.07 3.93 -9.31
N TYR A 602 37.35 3.55 -9.32
CA TYR A 602 38.12 3.34 -10.55
C TYR A 602 37.70 2.05 -11.26
N CYS A 603 37.37 1.00 -10.52
CA CYS A 603 36.83 -0.23 -11.11
C CYS A 603 35.47 0.02 -11.79
N PHE A 604 34.62 0.87 -11.20
CA PHE A 604 33.34 1.23 -11.81
C PHE A 604 33.52 2.09 -13.06
N GLN A 605 34.45 3.05 -13.02
CA GLN A 605 34.83 3.87 -14.19
C GLN A 605 35.30 2.97 -15.35
N ASN A 606 36.22 2.05 -15.08
CA ASN A 606 36.72 1.11 -16.10
C ASN A 606 35.61 0.20 -16.64
N LEU A 607 34.74 -0.33 -15.77
CA LEU A 607 33.60 -1.14 -16.19
C LEU A 607 32.69 -0.39 -17.18
N ILE A 608 32.39 0.87 -16.90
CA ILE A 608 31.58 1.73 -17.79
C ILE A 608 32.34 1.94 -19.10
N ALA A 609 33.61 2.33 -19.05
CA ALA A 609 34.44 2.58 -20.23
C ALA A 609 34.53 1.33 -21.14
N MET A 610 34.74 0.16 -20.55
CA MET A 610 34.88 -1.10 -21.28
C MET A 610 33.56 -1.54 -21.94
N LEU A 611 32.44 -1.46 -21.21
CA LEU A 611 31.23 -2.18 -21.64
C LEU A 611 30.08 -1.27 -22.10
N SER A 612 30.04 0.01 -21.70
CA SER A 612 28.96 0.92 -22.09
C SER A 612 28.90 1.08 -23.61
N GLY A 613 27.69 1.05 -24.17
CA GLY A 613 27.43 1.08 -25.61
C GLY A 613 27.59 -0.27 -26.31
N GLY A 614 28.24 -1.26 -25.70
CA GLY A 614 28.42 -2.61 -26.24
C GLY A 614 27.13 -3.43 -26.27
N ILE A 615 27.19 -4.62 -26.86
CA ILE A 615 26.08 -5.56 -27.03
C ILE A 615 26.44 -6.89 -26.36
N THR A 616 25.62 -7.35 -25.41
CA THR A 616 25.83 -8.65 -24.75
C THR A 616 25.59 -9.80 -25.73
N LYS A 617 26.52 -10.75 -25.81
CA LYS A 617 26.45 -11.88 -26.77
C LYS A 617 26.20 -13.21 -26.12
N LYS A 618 26.93 -13.52 -25.06
CA LYS A 618 26.90 -14.83 -24.44
C LYS A 618 27.38 -14.77 -23.01
N MET A 619 26.81 -15.62 -22.17
CA MET A 619 27.29 -15.90 -20.83
C MET A 619 27.64 -17.39 -20.74
N THR A 620 28.89 -17.70 -20.41
CA THR A 620 29.36 -19.07 -20.18
C THR A 620 29.66 -19.26 -18.69
N ARG A 621 29.20 -20.38 -18.13
CA ARG A 621 29.45 -20.75 -16.73
C ARG A 621 29.89 -22.21 -16.67
N GLU A 622 31.08 -22.44 -16.10
CA GLU A 622 31.59 -23.79 -15.84
C GLU A 622 32.12 -23.85 -14.40
N LYS A 623 31.54 -24.72 -13.57
CA LYS A 623 31.82 -24.77 -12.12
C LYS A 623 31.71 -23.38 -11.46
N ASN A 624 32.85 -22.81 -11.06
CA ASN A 624 32.99 -21.49 -10.43
C ASN A 624 33.52 -20.42 -11.40
N LEU A 625 33.82 -20.75 -12.65
CA LEU A 625 34.27 -19.79 -13.65
C LEU A 625 33.09 -19.24 -14.46
N PHE A 626 33.21 -17.96 -14.77
CA PHE A 626 32.21 -17.19 -15.48
C PHE A 626 32.90 -16.38 -16.57
N CYS A 627 32.26 -16.28 -17.72
CA CYS A 627 32.69 -15.43 -18.82
C CYS A 627 31.47 -14.75 -19.45
N LEU A 628 31.46 -13.42 -19.45
CA LEU A 628 30.50 -12.62 -20.21
C LEU A 628 31.19 -12.07 -21.45
N ILE A 629 30.61 -12.31 -22.61
CA ILE A 629 31.11 -11.82 -23.90
C ILE A 629 30.26 -10.64 -24.35
N VAL A 630 30.93 -9.54 -24.67
CA VAL A 630 30.33 -8.29 -25.14
C VAL A 630 31.00 -7.88 -26.45
N GLU A 631 30.21 -7.51 -27.46
CA GLU A 631 30.70 -6.90 -28.69
C GLU A 631 30.63 -5.37 -28.57
N LYS A 632 31.74 -4.67 -28.79
CA LYS A 632 31.81 -3.21 -28.82
C LYS A 632 32.81 -2.78 -29.89
N GLU A 633 32.40 -1.88 -30.79
CA GLU A 633 33.27 -1.29 -31.82
C GLU A 633 34.09 -2.34 -32.61
N GLU A 634 33.42 -3.39 -33.09
CA GLU A 634 34.04 -4.51 -33.83
C GLU A 634 35.07 -5.35 -33.02
N ARG A 635 35.15 -5.14 -31.71
CA ARG A 635 35.93 -5.95 -30.78
C ARG A 635 35.03 -6.81 -29.91
N LEU A 636 35.54 -7.97 -29.53
CA LEU A 636 34.93 -8.87 -28.56
C LEU A 636 35.68 -8.78 -27.24
N ILE A 637 34.95 -8.39 -26.19
CA ILE A 637 35.44 -8.24 -24.84
C ILE A 637 34.91 -9.40 -24.01
N GLU A 638 35.81 -10.22 -23.48
CA GLU A 638 35.50 -11.31 -22.57
C GLU A 638 35.83 -10.89 -21.14
N ALA A 639 34.81 -10.73 -20.30
CA ALA A 639 34.98 -10.47 -18.88
C ALA A 639 34.97 -11.81 -18.11
N ILE A 640 36.12 -12.21 -17.59
CA ILE A 640 36.35 -13.55 -17.02
C ILE A 640 36.66 -13.45 -15.52
N TRP A 641 36.02 -14.28 -14.70
CA TRP A 641 36.30 -14.37 -13.27
C TRP A 641 35.95 -15.73 -12.68
N SER A 642 36.50 -16.00 -11.49
CA SER A 642 36.18 -17.15 -10.65
C SER A 642 35.43 -16.69 -9.40
N SER A 643 34.28 -17.32 -9.10
CA SER A 643 33.57 -17.04 -7.85
C SER A 643 34.23 -17.68 -6.63
N LYS A 644 35.07 -18.69 -6.83
CA LYS A 644 35.78 -19.43 -5.78
C LYS A 644 36.96 -20.22 -6.37
N GLY A 645 38.12 -20.10 -5.73
CA GLY A 645 39.37 -20.74 -6.16
C GLY A 645 40.08 -19.95 -7.24
N ILE A 646 41.31 -20.34 -7.54
CA ILE A 646 42.16 -19.70 -8.56
C ILE A 646 42.24 -20.65 -9.75
N ALA A 647 42.04 -20.13 -10.96
CA ALA A 647 42.23 -20.86 -12.19
C ALA A 647 43.38 -20.25 -13.00
N ASN A 648 44.06 -21.08 -13.80
CA ASN A 648 45.20 -20.65 -14.59
C ASN A 648 44.78 -20.47 -16.05
N PHE A 649 44.99 -19.28 -16.58
CA PHE A 649 44.75 -18.94 -17.98
C PHE A 649 46.08 -18.66 -18.68
N LYS A 650 46.46 -19.51 -19.63
CA LYS A 650 47.64 -19.26 -20.45
C LYS A 650 47.30 -18.24 -21.53
N SER A 651 47.87 -17.05 -21.43
CA SER A 651 47.67 -15.99 -22.43
C SER A 651 48.39 -16.29 -23.75
N ASN A 652 47.96 -15.62 -24.81
CA ASN A 652 48.60 -15.60 -26.13
C ASN A 652 49.27 -14.23 -26.35
N PRO A 653 50.47 -14.13 -26.96
CA PRO A 653 51.16 -12.85 -27.18
C PRO A 653 50.35 -11.79 -27.96
N ASN A 654 49.36 -12.22 -28.74
CA ASN A 654 48.51 -11.34 -29.53
C ASN A 654 47.23 -10.89 -28.79
N GLN A 655 47.04 -11.28 -27.53
CA GLN A 655 45.87 -10.88 -26.74
C GLN A 655 46.13 -9.59 -25.97
N GLU A 656 45.15 -8.70 -26.01
CA GLU A 656 45.09 -7.52 -25.14
C GLU A 656 44.33 -7.91 -23.86
N ILE A 657 45.02 -7.93 -22.72
CA ILE A 657 44.43 -8.32 -21.44
C ILE A 657 44.55 -7.17 -20.45
N PHE A 658 43.46 -6.88 -19.76
CA PHE A 658 43.39 -5.81 -18.76
C PHE A 658 42.89 -6.35 -17.42
N ASP A 659 43.41 -5.78 -16.34
CA ASP A 659 42.91 -6.02 -14.98
C ASP A 659 41.54 -5.32 -14.75
N ILE A 660 41.00 -5.49 -13.54
CA ILE A 660 39.71 -4.92 -13.15
C ILE A 660 39.69 -3.38 -13.19
N ARG A 661 40.84 -2.72 -13.05
CA ARG A 661 41.01 -1.25 -13.10
C ARG A 661 41.31 -0.75 -14.52
N GLY A 662 41.53 -1.64 -15.48
CA GLY A 662 41.85 -1.29 -16.87
C GLY A 662 43.35 -1.12 -17.12
N ASN A 663 44.22 -1.58 -16.22
CA ASN A 663 45.66 -1.60 -16.49
C ASN A 663 45.99 -2.81 -17.39
N ALA A 664 46.82 -2.59 -18.40
CA ALA A 664 47.25 -3.65 -19.29
C ALA A 664 48.15 -4.66 -18.55
N ILE A 665 47.90 -5.96 -18.77
CA ILE A 665 48.73 -7.07 -18.31
C ILE A 665 49.66 -7.46 -19.46
N ASP A 666 50.98 -7.49 -19.23
CA ASP A 666 51.95 -7.84 -20.28
C ASP A 666 51.78 -9.30 -20.72
N THR A 667 51.47 -9.52 -22.00
CA THR A 667 51.24 -10.83 -22.61
C THR A 667 52.41 -11.32 -23.47
N LYS A 668 53.49 -10.53 -23.64
CA LYS A 668 54.59 -10.83 -24.58
C LYS A 668 55.26 -12.18 -24.35
N SER A 669 55.35 -12.62 -23.10
CA SER A 669 55.95 -13.91 -22.71
C SER A 669 54.93 -15.06 -22.59
N SER A 670 53.69 -14.86 -23.05
CA SER A 670 52.58 -15.80 -22.84
C SER A 670 52.43 -16.24 -21.37
N PRO A 671 52.45 -15.31 -20.40
CA PRO A 671 52.39 -15.68 -18.99
C PRO A 671 51.10 -16.43 -18.66
N VAL A 672 51.18 -17.24 -17.61
CA VAL A 672 50.02 -17.81 -16.95
C VAL A 672 49.40 -16.73 -16.06
N ILE A 673 48.15 -16.38 -16.36
CA ILE A 673 47.36 -15.38 -15.65
C ILE A 673 46.44 -16.10 -14.66
N ASN A 674 46.44 -15.61 -13.42
CA ASN A 674 45.59 -16.16 -12.37
C ASN A 674 44.19 -15.53 -12.45
N ILE A 675 43.20 -16.32 -12.84
CA ILE A 675 41.79 -15.94 -12.75
C ILE A 675 41.30 -16.19 -11.33
N SER A 676 40.98 -15.11 -10.63
CA SER A 676 40.54 -15.12 -9.24
C SER A 676 39.14 -14.49 -9.10
N GLY A 677 38.82 -13.96 -7.91
CA GLY A 677 37.62 -13.18 -7.68
C GLY A 677 37.59 -11.83 -8.39
N GLU A 678 38.75 -11.34 -8.84
CA GLU A 678 38.91 -10.13 -9.65
C GLU A 678 38.67 -10.44 -11.12
N VAL A 679 37.92 -9.56 -11.79
CA VAL A 679 37.58 -9.73 -13.21
C VAL A 679 38.77 -9.31 -14.05
N ILE A 680 39.11 -10.13 -15.04
CA ILE A 680 40.01 -9.75 -16.13
C ILE A 680 39.19 -9.53 -17.41
N TYR A 681 39.67 -8.62 -18.26
CA TYR A 681 39.09 -8.36 -19.58
C TYR A 681 40.06 -8.84 -20.65
N VAL A 682 39.63 -9.75 -21.52
CA VAL A 682 40.39 -10.17 -22.70
C VAL A 682 39.72 -9.56 -23.92
N ILE A 683 40.45 -8.73 -24.65
CA ILE A 683 39.96 -8.04 -25.85
C ILE A 683 40.52 -8.73 -27.08
N ASN A 684 39.64 -9.11 -28.00
CA ASN A 684 39.98 -9.77 -29.25
C ASN A 684 39.34 -9.04 -30.44
N GLN A 685 40.02 -9.06 -31.58
CA GLN A 685 39.47 -8.60 -32.86
C GLN A 685 38.42 -9.60 -33.36
N ARG A 686 37.31 -9.10 -33.93
CA ARG A 686 36.21 -9.95 -34.40
C ARG A 686 36.62 -10.92 -35.51
N GLU A 687 37.48 -10.49 -36.43
CA GLU A 687 37.88 -11.30 -37.60
C GLU A 687 38.73 -12.53 -37.25
N ASN A 688 39.45 -12.50 -36.11
CA ASN A 688 40.34 -13.58 -35.65
C ASN A 688 39.89 -14.17 -34.30
N TYR A 689 38.60 -14.07 -33.98
CA TYR A 689 38.10 -14.42 -32.67
C TYR A 689 38.12 -15.93 -32.40
N GLN A 690 38.84 -16.32 -31.36
CA GLN A 690 38.72 -17.64 -30.73
C GLN A 690 38.21 -17.43 -29.30
N GLU A 691 37.01 -17.96 -29.01
CA GLU A 691 36.41 -17.88 -27.67
C GLU A 691 37.32 -18.57 -26.65
N THR A 692 37.58 -17.90 -25.52
CA THR A 692 38.35 -18.51 -24.44
C THR A 692 37.68 -19.79 -23.96
N ASN A 693 38.43 -20.90 -23.96
CA ASN A 693 37.93 -22.20 -23.52
C ASN A 693 37.81 -22.26 -21.98
N ILE A 694 36.73 -21.68 -21.45
CA ILE A 694 36.41 -21.66 -20.02
C ILE A 694 36.33 -23.08 -19.43
N LYS A 695 35.95 -24.08 -20.23
CA LYS A 695 35.89 -25.47 -19.77
C LYS A 695 37.27 -26.01 -19.42
N LEU A 696 38.25 -25.79 -20.30
CA LEU A 696 39.64 -26.18 -20.05
C LEU A 696 40.23 -25.44 -18.83
N ILE A 697 39.98 -24.14 -18.72
CA ILE A 697 40.43 -23.34 -17.56
C ILE A 697 39.82 -23.89 -16.26
N SER A 698 38.57 -24.34 -16.29
CA SER A 698 37.88 -24.89 -15.11
C SER A 698 38.47 -26.19 -14.56
N GLU A 699 39.30 -26.89 -15.34
CA GLU A 699 40.01 -28.10 -14.92
C GLU A 699 41.24 -27.74 -14.08
N THR A 700 41.77 -26.52 -14.24
CA THR A 700 42.93 -26.03 -13.49
C THR A 700 42.58 -25.39 -12.14
N ILE A 701 41.29 -25.28 -11.80
CA ILE A 701 40.86 -24.63 -10.56
C ILE A 701 41.43 -25.38 -9.36
N THR A 702 42.27 -24.72 -8.58
CA THR A 702 42.70 -25.19 -7.27
C THR A 702 41.81 -24.55 -6.21
N THR A 703 41.22 -25.39 -5.35
CA THR A 703 40.58 -24.91 -4.13
C THR A 703 41.66 -24.76 -3.07
N GLY A 704 42.19 -23.54 -2.95
CA GLY A 704 42.95 -23.13 -1.77
C GLY A 704 42.10 -23.16 -0.51
#